data_AF-A0A0D2D8F9-F1
#
_entry.id   AF-A0A0D2D8F9-F1
#
_cell.length_a   1.000
_cell.length_b   1.000
_cell.length_c   1.000
_cell.angle_alpha   90.00
_cell.angle_beta   90.00
_cell.angle_gamma   90.00
#
_symmetry.space_group_name_H-M   'P 1'
#
loop_
_entity.id
_entity.type
_entity.pdbx_description
1 polymer ?
#
loop_
_entity_poly.entity_id
_entity_poly.type
_entity_poly.pdbx_seq_one_letter_code
_entity_poly.pdbx_strand_id
1 'polypeptide(L)'
;MFGPAQDQVKHSLVPRKWKNPPSPTAKKCGPGVGYCDPGYCCSIGGNCGKGYHYCSGPACQLGYSDGCDANQKPLGTETMHIERPLVGNVSYGGVGISQCVSSDHIALTFDDGPYNFTWHLLDVLASYNAKATFFITGNNLGKGQMDVEETGYPALIRRMHADGHQIASHTWTHQNLTEMSEEHMINQMHYNEMAFRNILGFFPTYMRPPYSECNSTCQAIMKKMGYHITLYTLVTHDYLYDDPTLIQTAKDSFVEQMELAKNLSINTVAINHDILYQTSYNLTNYMLDYMKFLNYGTSVTVGECLGDPPENWYRTAGGAPPAAALMVQSSRLSLVLLGFGSVLDKLATPVFARSLHDNSPECDCYVTNGRSSAFFQYHRFYDFRDVGTDSIYDHEPANVTSPQSNGDEPGQQGYLNSTAFAKDWKIQNWGHEREGPNYPVTVQMSPQNVFILRNPEESSTSHLTLRSYRAKHFTSTAELEGLQRNLLHASIRFHARVRGATGVVAGMFTYLNDSQESDIEILTRDPPNRIRYTNQPSVGSDGWDVPGASSEVELPAPIVWTDWVTHRLDWTPNMSSWYADGQWLLDKEYGVPRLPSYLVLNLWSNGGDWSGNMSLGSAAYLDIQWIDMVFNKSGPDDGYKLDGNGKKLRRNINFLGKRSSHCHRVCAVDSVPTAGFPVLISKAARTMRNPEWILMCILGLMLASVSFVNV
;
A
#
# COMPACT_ATOMS: atom_id res chain seq x y z
N MET A 1 36.68 -38.03 5.06
CA MET A 1 37.52 -36.84 4.83
C MET A 1 36.91 -36.09 3.67
N PHE A 2 36.02 -35.13 3.93
CA PHE A 2 35.51 -34.21 2.93
C PHE A 2 35.59 -32.82 3.56
N GLY A 3 36.45 -31.97 3.01
CA GLY A 3 36.66 -30.60 3.47
C GLY A 3 35.48 -29.70 3.08
N PRO A 4 35.33 -28.53 3.73
CA PRO A 4 34.28 -27.59 3.40
C PRO A 4 34.59 -26.99 2.01
N ALA A 5 33.70 -27.23 1.04
CA ALA A 5 33.71 -26.53 -0.23
C ALA A 5 33.34 -25.06 0.04
N GLN A 6 34.36 -24.23 0.27
CA GLN A 6 34.27 -22.78 0.18
C GLN A 6 34.22 -22.39 -1.30
N ASP A 7 33.07 -22.57 -1.96
CA ASP A 7 32.75 -21.75 -3.13
C ASP A 7 32.15 -20.45 -2.61
N GLN A 8 33.04 -19.57 -2.13
CA GLN A 8 32.70 -18.18 -1.89
C GLN A 8 32.50 -17.51 -3.25
N VAL A 9 31.28 -17.60 -3.77
CA VAL A 9 30.82 -16.67 -4.80
C VAL A 9 30.87 -15.28 -4.17
N LYS A 10 31.89 -14.50 -4.53
CA LYS A 10 31.93 -13.08 -4.18
C LYS A 10 30.61 -12.47 -4.62
N HIS A 11 29.80 -12.03 -3.65
CA HIS A 11 28.59 -11.27 -3.89
C HIS A 11 28.96 -9.87 -4.39
N SER A 12 29.51 -9.81 -5.61
CA SER A 12 29.54 -8.59 -6.38
C SER A 12 28.11 -8.33 -6.79
N LEU A 13 27.37 -7.54 -6.00
CA LEU A 13 26.31 -6.72 -6.57
C LEU A 13 26.96 -6.03 -7.77
N VAL A 14 26.65 -6.49 -8.99
CA VAL A 14 27.01 -5.75 -10.19
C VAL A 14 26.39 -4.38 -9.95
N PRO A 15 27.17 -3.30 -9.82
CA PRO A 15 26.59 -1.99 -9.63
C PRO A 15 25.63 -1.80 -10.79
N ARG A 16 24.32 -1.67 -10.52
CA ARG A 16 23.38 -1.21 -11.53
C ARG A 16 24.05 0.02 -12.13
N LYS A 17 24.36 -0.04 -13.43
CA LYS A 17 24.97 1.08 -14.15
C LYS A 17 23.91 2.17 -14.26
N TRP A 18 23.74 2.93 -13.18
CA TRP A 18 22.92 4.13 -13.14
C TRP A 18 23.63 5.17 -14.03
N LYS A 19 23.19 5.27 -15.28
CA LYS A 19 23.71 6.24 -16.24
C LYS A 19 23.18 7.63 -15.90
N ASN A 20 23.82 8.27 -14.92
CA ASN A 20 24.06 9.71 -14.97
C ASN A 20 25.58 9.89 -14.87
N PRO A 21 26.27 10.42 -15.91
CA PRO A 21 27.70 10.67 -15.79
C PRO A 21 27.92 11.67 -14.64
N PRO A 22 28.83 11.39 -13.68
CA PRO A 22 29.20 12.39 -12.70
C PRO A 22 29.73 13.62 -13.44
N SER A 23 29.34 14.81 -12.97
CA SER A 23 29.92 16.06 -13.46
C SER A 23 31.45 15.92 -13.45
N PRO A 24 32.17 16.22 -14.55
CA PRO A 24 33.62 16.05 -14.66
C PRO A 24 34.45 16.94 -13.68
N THR A 25 33.79 17.62 -12.76
CA THR A 25 34.36 18.49 -11.71
C THR A 25 34.17 17.97 -10.28
N ALA A 26 33.53 16.81 -10.08
CA ALA A 26 33.31 16.27 -8.73
C ALA A 26 34.62 15.82 -8.05
N LYS A 27 34.92 16.40 -6.87
CA LYS A 27 36.06 16.01 -6.01
C LYS A 27 36.01 14.50 -5.75
N LYS A 28 37.16 13.83 -5.80
CA LYS A 28 37.26 12.39 -5.49
C LYS A 28 37.42 12.14 -3.99
N CYS A 29 36.93 10.99 -3.54
CA CYS A 29 37.00 10.54 -2.15
C CYS A 29 37.13 9.02 -2.08
N GLY A 30 37.41 8.51 -0.89
CA GLY A 30 37.52 7.07 -0.63
C GLY A 30 38.92 6.65 -0.20
N PRO A 31 39.14 5.32 -0.03
CA PRO A 31 40.39 4.77 0.46
C PRO A 31 41.60 5.22 -0.36
N GLY A 32 42.60 5.79 0.30
CA GLY A 32 43.82 6.29 -0.34
C GLY A 32 43.64 7.55 -1.21
N VAL A 33 42.44 8.13 -1.26
CA VAL A 33 42.13 9.32 -2.06
C VAL A 33 41.89 10.54 -1.17
N GLY A 34 40.99 10.43 -0.20
CA GLY A 34 40.69 11.52 0.75
C GLY A 34 39.22 11.66 1.12
N TYR A 35 38.89 12.76 1.81
CA TYR A 35 37.57 13.05 2.35
C TYR A 35 36.83 14.11 1.52
N CYS A 36 35.49 14.01 1.52
CA CYS A 36 34.63 15.07 1.02
C CYS A 36 34.64 16.30 1.92
N ASP A 37 34.25 17.44 1.36
CA ASP A 37 34.08 18.68 2.15
C ASP A 37 32.87 18.53 3.08
N PRO A 38 32.81 19.28 4.21
CA PRO A 38 31.74 19.14 5.19
C PRO A 38 30.34 19.24 4.57
N GLY A 39 29.48 18.29 4.91
CA GLY A 39 28.11 18.20 4.41
C GLY A 39 27.99 17.63 2.98
N TYR A 40 29.07 17.12 2.39
CA TYR A 40 29.05 16.32 1.16
C TYR A 40 29.30 14.85 1.46
N CYS A 41 28.74 13.99 0.61
CA CYS A 41 28.72 12.54 0.78
C CYS A 41 29.68 11.88 -0.22
N CYS A 42 30.42 10.86 0.25
CA CYS A 42 31.29 10.07 -0.60
C CYS A 42 30.53 8.89 -1.19
N SER A 43 30.20 8.94 -2.49
CA SER A 43 29.53 7.84 -3.18
C SER A 43 30.41 6.59 -3.27
N ILE A 44 29.79 5.41 -3.49
CA ILE A 44 30.50 4.15 -3.76
C ILE A 44 31.48 4.23 -4.94
N GLY A 45 31.23 5.12 -5.91
CA GLY A 45 32.11 5.39 -7.04
C GLY A 45 33.31 6.30 -6.72
N GLY A 46 33.50 6.69 -5.46
CA GLY A 46 34.58 7.55 -4.98
C GLY A 46 34.45 9.01 -5.42
N ASN A 47 33.22 9.52 -5.54
CA ASN A 47 32.94 10.91 -5.88
C ASN A 47 32.18 11.61 -4.76
N CYS A 48 32.56 12.84 -4.46
CA CYS A 48 31.84 13.73 -3.55
C CYS A 48 30.63 14.35 -4.23
N GLY A 49 29.49 14.34 -3.54
CA GLY A 49 28.26 14.97 -4.02
C GLY A 49 27.19 15.02 -2.95
N LYS A 50 25.97 15.37 -3.35
CA LYS A 50 24.77 15.46 -2.49
C LYS A 50 23.61 14.73 -3.13
N GLY A 51 22.61 14.41 -2.32
CA GLY A 51 21.39 13.72 -2.75
C GLY A 51 21.54 12.21 -2.78
N TYR A 52 20.45 11.54 -3.15
CA TYR A 52 20.25 10.09 -3.00
C TYR A 52 21.45 9.26 -3.50
N HIS A 53 21.98 9.54 -4.70
CA HIS A 53 23.07 8.76 -5.30
C HIS A 53 24.42 8.84 -4.56
N TYR A 54 24.59 9.83 -3.69
CA TYR A 54 25.82 10.03 -2.92
C TYR A 54 25.64 9.72 -1.44
N CYS A 55 24.48 10.07 -0.88
CA CYS A 55 24.27 10.10 0.56
C CYS A 55 23.53 8.88 1.12
N SER A 56 22.68 8.22 0.31
CA SER A 56 21.88 7.09 0.77
C SER A 56 22.73 5.88 1.19
N GLY A 57 22.24 5.14 2.18
CA GLY A 57 22.81 3.85 2.56
C GLY A 57 22.38 2.74 1.58
N PRO A 58 23.26 1.78 1.25
CA PRO A 58 24.65 1.64 1.70
C PRO A 58 25.66 2.40 0.82
N ALA A 59 25.22 3.18 -0.17
CA ALA A 59 26.10 3.78 -1.16
C ALA A 59 27.08 4.84 -0.61
N CYS A 60 26.76 5.47 0.53
CA CYS A 60 27.63 6.46 1.16
C CYS A 60 28.77 5.81 1.96
N GLN A 61 30.02 6.17 1.65
CA GLN A 61 31.20 5.67 2.35
C GLN A 61 31.43 6.46 3.65
N LEU A 62 30.93 5.92 4.78
CA LEU A 62 30.94 6.57 6.10
C LEU A 62 32.33 7.01 6.58
N GLY A 63 33.39 6.30 6.16
CA GLY A 63 34.77 6.62 6.49
C GLY A 63 35.39 7.76 5.69
N TYR A 64 34.67 8.40 4.78
CA TYR A 64 35.22 9.41 3.86
C TYR A 64 34.31 10.63 3.67
N SER A 65 33.25 10.75 4.48
CA SER A 65 32.33 11.90 4.50
C SER A 65 31.54 11.97 5.80
N ASP A 66 31.15 13.18 6.20
CA ASP A 66 30.27 13.47 7.35
C ASP A 66 28.81 13.73 6.94
N GLY A 67 28.53 13.84 5.63
CA GLY A 67 27.21 14.20 5.09
C GLY A 67 26.23 13.04 4.88
N CYS A 68 26.60 11.79 5.17
CA CYS A 68 25.75 10.62 4.89
C CYS A 68 24.42 10.70 5.66
N ASP A 69 23.33 11.03 4.96
CA ASP A 69 21.99 11.21 5.52
C ASP A 69 21.45 9.92 6.16
N ALA A 70 21.78 8.77 5.58
CA ALA A 70 21.40 7.47 6.11
C ALA A 70 22.04 7.17 7.47
N ASN A 71 23.24 7.70 7.76
CA ASN A 71 23.99 7.40 8.98
C ASN A 71 23.71 8.39 10.13
N GLN A 72 22.56 9.05 10.10
CA GLN A 72 22.11 9.85 11.22
C GLN A 72 21.72 8.96 12.39
N LYS A 73 22.23 9.33 13.57
CA LYS A 73 21.89 8.67 14.82
C LYS A 73 20.40 8.91 15.16
N PRO A 74 19.65 7.86 15.51
CA PRO A 74 18.27 8.00 15.97
C PRO A 74 18.18 8.84 17.24
N LEU A 75 17.03 9.50 17.43
CA LEU A 75 16.73 10.17 18.69
C LEU A 75 16.46 9.16 19.81
N GLY A 76 16.36 9.62 21.05
CA GLY A 76 16.09 8.77 22.22
C GLY A 76 17.35 8.39 23.01
N THR A 77 17.17 7.53 24.01
CA THR A 77 18.26 7.17 24.95
C THR A 77 19.30 6.24 24.32
N GLU A 78 20.52 6.18 24.84
CA GLU A 78 21.52 5.22 24.32
C GLU A 78 21.17 3.78 24.75
N THR A 79 21.63 2.74 24.03
CA THR A 79 21.57 1.33 24.46
C THR A 79 22.94 0.76 24.86
N MET A 80 24.04 1.48 24.62
CA MET A 80 25.40 1.01 24.95
C MET A 80 25.63 0.69 26.44
N HIS A 81 24.86 1.32 27.34
CA HIS A 81 24.98 1.11 28.79
C HIS A 81 24.18 -0.10 29.30
N ILE A 82 23.36 -0.72 28.45
CA ILE A 82 22.53 -1.87 28.82
C ILE A 82 23.40 -3.12 28.85
N GLU A 83 23.25 -3.93 29.91
CA GLU A 83 23.99 -5.18 30.08
C GLU A 83 23.75 -6.16 28.92
N ARG A 84 24.78 -6.92 28.56
CA ARG A 84 24.79 -7.83 27.41
C ARG A 84 25.12 -9.27 27.84
N PRO A 85 24.31 -9.88 28.73
CA PRO A 85 24.54 -11.26 29.13
C PRO A 85 24.34 -12.20 27.94
N LEU A 86 25.19 -13.21 27.84
CA LEU A 86 25.09 -14.26 26.81
C LEU A 86 24.20 -15.37 27.38
N VAL A 87 22.90 -15.29 27.11
CA VAL A 87 21.88 -16.21 27.65
C VAL A 87 21.51 -17.27 26.61
N GLY A 88 21.24 -18.49 27.06
CA GLY A 88 20.86 -19.62 26.19
C GLY A 88 22.04 -20.42 25.67
N ASN A 89 21.73 -21.45 24.86
CA ASN A 89 22.72 -22.38 24.29
C ASN A 89 23.12 -22.01 22.84
N VAL A 90 22.46 -21.02 22.24
CA VAL A 90 22.78 -20.54 20.89
C VAL A 90 24.04 -19.68 20.94
N SER A 91 24.95 -19.89 19.99
CA SER A 91 26.25 -19.20 19.98
C SER A 91 26.11 -17.70 19.70
N TYR A 92 26.89 -16.90 20.43
CA TYR A 92 27.06 -15.46 20.19
C TYR A 92 28.36 -15.19 19.44
N GLY A 93 28.29 -14.37 18.39
CA GLY A 93 29.37 -14.15 17.43
C GLY A 93 29.80 -15.44 16.72
N GLY A 94 31.10 -15.56 16.46
CA GLY A 94 31.69 -16.74 15.78
C GLY A 94 31.29 -16.82 14.30
N VAL A 95 31.44 -18.00 13.70
CA VAL A 95 31.29 -18.20 12.24
C VAL A 95 29.87 -18.07 11.70
N GLY A 96 28.89 -17.81 12.55
CA GLY A 96 27.48 -17.71 12.19
C GLY A 96 26.73 -19.04 12.21
N ILE A 97 25.41 -18.95 12.32
CA ILE A 97 24.47 -20.08 12.44
C ILE A 97 23.62 -20.13 11.19
N SER A 98 23.64 -21.25 10.46
CA SER A 98 22.96 -21.37 9.16
C SER A 98 21.93 -22.51 9.09
N GLN A 99 21.86 -23.37 10.11
CA GLN A 99 21.00 -24.56 10.13
C GLN A 99 20.15 -24.62 11.40
N CYS A 100 18.94 -25.17 11.29
CA CYS A 100 18.08 -25.43 12.45
C CYS A 100 18.54 -26.70 13.20
N VAL A 101 18.22 -26.76 14.49
CA VAL A 101 18.51 -27.95 15.31
C VAL A 101 17.35 -28.96 15.31
N SER A 102 16.12 -28.52 14.99
CA SER A 102 14.91 -29.34 14.93
C SER A 102 14.66 -29.91 13.53
N SER A 103 14.37 -31.21 13.43
CA SER A 103 14.35 -32.01 12.18
C SER A 103 13.26 -31.65 11.15
N ASP A 104 12.25 -30.89 11.56
CA ASP A 104 11.07 -30.59 10.73
C ASP A 104 10.82 -29.08 10.59
N HIS A 105 11.77 -28.25 11.02
CA HIS A 105 11.67 -26.79 11.01
C HIS A 105 12.43 -26.19 9.83
N ILE A 106 11.81 -25.19 9.21
CA ILE A 106 12.44 -24.31 8.22
C ILE A 106 12.22 -22.88 8.69
N ALA A 107 13.28 -22.10 8.79
CA ALA A 107 13.16 -20.68 9.09
C ALA A 107 13.15 -19.88 7.79
N LEU A 108 11.97 -19.42 7.36
CA LEU A 108 11.88 -18.41 6.31
C LEU A 108 12.33 -17.07 6.89
N THR A 109 13.35 -16.47 6.27
CA THR A 109 13.89 -15.18 6.70
C THR A 109 13.83 -14.14 5.59
N PHE A 110 13.63 -12.88 5.97
CA PHE A 110 13.48 -11.76 5.06
C PHE A 110 14.38 -10.60 5.49
N ASP A 111 15.24 -10.15 4.59
CA ASP A 111 16.25 -9.13 4.84
C ASP A 111 15.86 -7.78 4.20
N ASP A 112 16.53 -6.71 4.63
CA ASP A 112 16.44 -5.32 4.15
C ASP A 112 15.20 -4.52 4.51
N GLY A 113 14.10 -5.20 4.83
CA GLY A 113 12.84 -4.58 5.23
C GLY A 113 12.91 -3.75 6.52
N PRO A 114 11.76 -3.23 6.99
CA PRO A 114 10.49 -3.20 6.26
C PRO A 114 10.54 -2.26 5.05
N TYR A 115 9.69 -2.50 4.06
CA TYR A 115 9.49 -1.65 2.89
C TYR A 115 8.06 -1.78 2.32
N ASN A 116 7.87 -1.48 1.04
CA ASN A 116 6.54 -1.32 0.42
C ASN A 116 5.67 -2.59 0.40
N PHE A 117 6.28 -3.78 0.40
CA PHE A 117 5.56 -5.05 0.20
C PHE A 117 5.40 -5.89 1.48
N THR A 118 6.13 -5.52 2.54
CA THR A 118 6.18 -6.24 3.80
C THR A 118 4.80 -6.37 4.48
N TRP A 119 3.91 -5.38 4.32
CA TRP A 119 2.53 -5.45 4.83
C TRP A 119 1.78 -6.65 4.26
N HIS A 120 1.87 -6.87 2.95
CA HIS A 120 1.25 -8.00 2.27
C HIS A 120 1.91 -9.32 2.67
N LEU A 121 3.24 -9.34 2.77
CA LEU A 121 3.97 -10.53 3.19
C LEU A 121 3.51 -11.02 4.59
N LEU A 122 3.23 -10.12 5.53
CA LEU A 122 2.66 -10.50 6.83
C LEU A 122 1.24 -11.08 6.71
N ASP A 123 0.41 -10.57 5.79
CA ASP A 123 -0.92 -11.14 5.52
C ASP A 123 -0.80 -12.56 4.94
N VAL A 124 0.13 -12.76 4.01
CA VAL A 124 0.48 -14.07 3.44
C VAL A 124 0.87 -15.03 4.55
N LEU A 125 1.89 -14.70 5.35
CA LEU A 125 2.37 -15.57 6.41
C LEU A 125 1.25 -15.92 7.41
N ALA A 126 0.42 -14.94 7.79
CA ALA A 126 -0.73 -15.18 8.64
C ALA A 126 -1.75 -16.15 8.02
N SER A 127 -2.01 -16.06 6.71
CA SER A 127 -2.97 -16.96 6.01
C SER A 127 -2.53 -18.43 5.98
N TYR A 128 -1.22 -18.68 6.07
CA TYR A 128 -0.63 -20.02 6.17
C TYR A 128 -0.36 -20.45 7.62
N ASN A 129 -0.66 -19.61 8.61
CA ASN A 129 -0.23 -19.77 10.00
C ASN A 129 1.30 -20.00 10.11
N ALA A 130 2.07 -19.36 9.24
CA ALA A 130 3.51 -19.46 9.15
C ALA A 130 4.19 -18.37 9.99
N LYS A 131 5.30 -18.71 10.64
CA LYS A 131 6.19 -17.73 11.28
C LYS A 131 7.46 -17.55 10.43
N ALA A 132 8.09 -16.39 10.61
CA ALA A 132 9.25 -15.96 9.85
C ALA A 132 10.13 -15.07 10.73
N THR A 133 11.34 -14.78 10.26
CA THR A 133 12.27 -13.83 10.91
C THR A 133 12.61 -12.69 9.96
N PHE A 134 12.45 -11.45 10.43
CA PHE A 134 12.75 -10.25 9.65
C PHE A 134 14.05 -9.61 10.14
N PHE A 135 15.07 -9.59 9.29
CA PHE A 135 16.33 -8.90 9.53
C PHE A 135 16.20 -7.47 8.98
N ILE A 136 16.00 -6.52 9.89
CA ILE A 136 15.54 -5.17 9.55
C ILE A 136 16.70 -4.18 9.54
N THR A 137 16.76 -3.40 8.46
CA THR A 137 17.66 -2.25 8.34
C THR A 137 17.02 -0.99 8.91
N GLY A 138 17.84 -0.11 9.47
CA GLY A 138 17.40 1.11 10.13
C GLY A 138 17.02 2.26 9.20
N ASN A 139 17.96 2.68 8.35
CA ASN A 139 17.77 3.69 7.32
C ASN A 139 18.58 3.28 6.08
N ASN A 140 17.93 2.57 5.18
CA ASN A 140 18.51 1.96 3.98
C ASN A 140 17.68 2.33 2.75
N LEU A 141 18.26 2.33 1.55
CA LEU A 141 17.56 2.58 0.28
C LEU A 141 16.83 3.93 0.20
N GLY A 142 17.26 4.91 1.00
CA GLY A 142 16.60 6.23 1.08
C GLY A 142 15.18 6.20 1.63
N LYS A 143 14.80 5.10 2.32
CA LYS A 143 13.45 4.91 2.86
C LYS A 143 13.13 5.80 4.08
N GLY A 144 14.15 6.43 4.66
CA GLY A 144 14.05 7.15 5.93
C GLY A 144 14.28 6.24 7.13
N GLN A 145 14.34 6.83 8.32
CA GLN A 145 14.63 6.12 9.57
C GLN A 145 13.41 5.29 10.01
N MET A 146 13.65 4.03 10.38
CA MET A 146 12.59 3.07 10.73
C MET A 146 11.78 3.43 11.98
N ASP A 147 12.29 4.30 12.85
CA ASP A 147 11.65 4.74 14.09
C ASP A 147 10.93 6.09 14.00
N VAL A 148 10.84 6.68 12.80
CA VAL A 148 10.01 7.86 12.50
C VAL A 148 8.58 7.39 12.20
N GLU A 149 7.62 7.77 13.03
CA GLU A 149 6.22 7.29 12.94
C GLU A 149 5.55 7.63 11.59
N GLU A 150 5.89 8.77 11.00
CA GLU A 150 5.35 9.24 9.72
C GLU A 150 5.72 8.33 8.54
N THR A 151 6.81 7.55 8.65
CA THR A 151 7.20 6.57 7.62
C THR A 151 6.29 5.34 7.59
N GLY A 152 5.51 5.10 8.66
CA GLY A 152 4.69 3.90 8.82
C GLY A 152 5.47 2.62 9.20
N TYR A 153 6.80 2.63 9.18
CA TYR A 153 7.62 1.48 9.57
C TYR A 153 7.46 1.07 11.04
N PRO A 154 7.36 1.99 12.03
CA PRO A 154 7.13 1.59 13.42
C PRO A 154 5.87 0.75 13.60
N ALA A 155 4.79 1.09 12.90
CA ALA A 155 3.54 0.34 12.95
C ALA A 155 3.68 -1.07 12.36
N LEU A 156 4.44 -1.19 11.27
CA LEU A 156 4.71 -2.46 10.61
C LEU A 156 5.61 -3.37 11.46
N ILE A 157 6.65 -2.82 12.09
CA ILE A 157 7.54 -3.54 13.01
C ILE A 157 6.77 -4.02 14.25
N ARG A 158 5.91 -3.18 14.82
CA ARG A 158 5.00 -3.59 15.92
C ARG A 158 4.05 -4.71 15.50
N ARG A 159 3.60 -4.71 14.24
CA ARG A 159 2.77 -5.79 13.70
C ARG A 159 3.57 -7.09 13.58
N MET A 160 4.78 -7.08 13.01
CA MET A 160 5.64 -8.27 12.92
C MET A 160 5.75 -8.98 14.27
N HIS A 161 6.07 -8.22 15.32
CA HIS A 161 6.16 -8.74 16.68
C HIS A 161 4.82 -9.27 17.19
N ALA A 162 3.73 -8.49 17.03
CA ALA A 162 2.41 -8.87 17.50
C ALA A 162 1.84 -10.13 16.82
N ASP A 163 2.20 -10.34 15.55
CA ASP A 163 1.82 -11.52 14.76
C ASP A 163 2.72 -12.72 15.09
N GLY A 164 3.68 -12.58 16.01
CA GLY A 164 4.54 -13.67 16.50
C GLY A 164 5.74 -13.98 15.61
N HIS A 165 6.12 -13.08 14.71
CA HIS A 165 7.37 -13.19 13.96
C HIS A 165 8.55 -12.75 14.83
N GLN A 166 9.74 -13.24 14.49
CA GLN A 166 10.96 -12.76 15.12
C GLN A 166 11.49 -11.54 14.39
N ILE A 167 11.89 -10.52 15.13
CA ILE A 167 12.56 -9.34 14.62
C ILE A 167 14.04 -9.46 14.95
N ALA A 168 14.89 -9.19 13.98
CA ALA A 168 16.35 -9.26 14.09
C ALA A 168 16.99 -8.03 13.43
N SER A 169 18.23 -7.73 13.81
CA SER A 169 18.97 -6.60 13.25
C SER A 169 19.63 -6.94 11.92
N HIS A 170 19.56 -6.03 10.96
CA HIS A 170 20.35 -6.08 9.73
C HIS A 170 21.22 -4.83 9.56
N THR A 171 21.72 -4.30 10.68
CA THR A 171 22.49 -3.04 10.77
C THR A 171 21.67 -1.78 10.47
N TRP A 172 22.24 -0.60 10.74
CA TRP A 172 21.58 0.67 10.49
C TRP A 172 21.45 0.98 8.99
N THR A 173 22.55 0.97 8.24
CA THR A 173 22.59 1.45 6.83
C THR A 173 22.98 0.38 5.81
N HIS A 174 22.96 -0.90 6.19
CA HIS A 174 23.31 -2.05 5.32
C HIS A 174 24.78 -2.02 4.82
N GLN A 175 25.70 -1.51 5.63
CA GLN A 175 27.11 -1.43 5.26
C GLN A 175 27.84 -2.76 5.48
N ASN A 176 28.86 -3.03 4.66
CA ASN A 176 29.71 -4.21 4.86
C ASN A 176 30.56 -4.04 6.13
N LEU A 177 30.25 -4.82 7.17
CA LEU A 177 30.93 -4.73 8.47
C LEU A 177 32.43 -5.07 8.37
N THR A 178 32.89 -5.73 7.31
CA THR A 178 34.31 -6.06 7.13
C THR A 178 35.15 -4.92 6.55
N GLU A 179 34.51 -3.88 6.01
CA GLU A 179 35.14 -2.76 5.30
C GLU A 179 35.11 -1.44 6.09
N MET A 180 34.83 -1.50 7.38
CA MET A 180 34.71 -0.31 8.25
C MET A 180 35.54 -0.42 9.54
N SER A 181 35.71 0.72 10.22
CA SER A 181 36.33 0.77 11.55
C SER A 181 35.44 0.10 12.60
N GLU A 182 36.05 -0.34 13.72
CA GLU A 182 35.32 -0.88 14.87
C GLU A 182 34.25 0.11 15.38
N GLU A 183 34.57 1.40 15.43
CA GLU A 183 33.62 2.43 15.84
C GLU A 183 32.39 2.49 14.93
N HIS A 184 32.58 2.52 13.60
CA HIS A 184 31.47 2.52 12.66
C HIS A 184 30.65 1.23 12.73
N MET A 185 31.30 0.09 12.92
CA MET A 185 30.64 -1.20 13.11
C MET A 185 29.75 -1.22 14.35
N ILE A 186 30.26 -0.72 15.48
CA ILE A 186 29.50 -0.59 16.72
C ILE A 186 28.31 0.35 16.52
N ASN A 187 28.51 1.49 15.85
CA ASN A 187 27.45 2.45 15.56
C ASN A 187 26.34 1.86 14.68
N GLN A 188 26.69 1.01 13.69
CA GLN A 188 25.69 0.34 12.86
C GLN A 188 24.72 -0.52 13.67
N MET A 189 25.21 -1.21 14.71
CA MET A 189 24.34 -2.01 15.58
C MET A 189 23.63 -1.13 16.60
N HIS A 190 24.37 -0.25 17.27
CA HIS A 190 23.87 0.64 18.31
C HIS A 190 22.72 1.54 17.83
N TYR A 191 22.82 2.15 16.66
CA TYR A 191 21.73 2.99 16.12
C TYR A 191 20.49 2.16 15.82
N ASN A 192 20.67 0.95 15.28
CA ASN A 192 19.56 0.04 15.03
C ASN A 192 18.91 -0.45 16.34
N GLU A 193 19.69 -0.70 17.40
CA GLU A 193 19.18 -0.97 18.76
C GLU A 193 18.35 0.19 19.31
N MET A 194 18.83 1.43 19.19
CA MET A 194 18.10 2.62 19.66
C MET A 194 16.73 2.72 18.99
N ALA A 195 16.69 2.60 17.67
CA ALA A 195 15.45 2.67 16.91
C ALA A 195 14.49 1.52 17.25
N PHE A 196 14.97 0.27 17.41
CA PHE A 196 14.12 -0.82 17.87
C PHE A 196 13.55 -0.56 19.26
N ARG A 197 14.36 -0.06 20.19
CA ARG A 197 13.87 0.28 21.52
C ARG A 197 12.82 1.38 21.45
N ASN A 198 13.01 2.40 20.61
CA ASN A 198 12.01 3.47 20.44
C ASN A 198 10.66 2.91 19.98
N ILE A 199 10.66 1.85 19.15
CA ILE A 199 9.45 1.23 18.59
C ILE A 199 8.82 0.21 19.54
N LEU A 200 9.64 -0.63 20.19
CA LEU A 200 9.21 -1.86 20.88
C LEU A 200 9.49 -1.87 22.40
N GLY A 201 10.38 -1.00 22.89
CA GLY A 201 10.87 -1.00 24.29
C GLY A 201 11.97 -2.03 24.58
N PHE A 202 12.36 -2.80 23.58
CA PHE A 202 13.43 -3.79 23.60
C PHE A 202 14.09 -3.84 22.21
N PHE A 203 15.21 -4.53 22.09
CA PHE A 203 15.93 -4.65 20.83
C PHE A 203 16.49 -6.08 20.67
N PRO A 204 16.75 -6.55 19.43
CA PRO A 204 17.07 -7.95 19.17
C PRO A 204 18.47 -8.37 19.62
N THR A 205 18.63 -9.66 19.94
CA THR A 205 19.92 -10.35 20.11
C THR A 205 20.36 -11.08 18.85
N TYR A 206 19.50 -11.20 17.85
CA TYR A 206 19.82 -11.81 16.56
C TYR A 206 20.18 -10.74 15.53
N MET A 207 21.18 -11.04 14.70
CA MET A 207 21.52 -10.23 13.54
C MET A 207 22.02 -11.07 12.37
N ARG A 208 21.85 -10.54 11.17
CA ARG A 208 22.54 -11.04 9.97
C ARG A 208 23.46 -9.93 9.47
N PRO A 209 24.75 -10.21 9.22
CA PRO A 209 25.63 -9.21 8.62
C PRO A 209 25.22 -8.98 7.15
N PRO A 210 25.14 -7.73 6.68
CA PRO A 210 24.98 -7.41 5.27
C PRO A 210 25.98 -8.19 4.41
N TYR A 211 25.53 -8.65 3.25
CA TYR A 211 26.31 -9.49 2.32
C TYR A 211 26.75 -10.85 2.88
N SER A 212 26.26 -11.24 4.06
CA SER A 212 26.73 -12.41 4.82
C SER A 212 28.22 -12.35 5.17
N GLU A 213 28.81 -11.15 5.20
CA GLU A 213 30.25 -10.95 5.42
C GLU A 213 30.53 -10.49 6.85
N CYS A 214 31.26 -11.32 7.61
CA CYS A 214 31.70 -10.98 8.96
C CYS A 214 33.01 -11.72 9.28
N ASN A 215 34.14 -10.99 9.16
CA ASN A 215 35.47 -11.50 9.46
C ASN A 215 35.70 -11.69 10.98
N SER A 216 36.85 -12.22 11.39
CA SER A 216 37.13 -12.50 12.82
C SER A 216 36.98 -11.28 13.73
N THR A 217 37.31 -10.08 13.25
CA THR A 217 37.09 -8.82 13.96
C THR A 217 35.60 -8.55 14.16
N CYS A 218 34.80 -8.61 13.09
CA CYS A 218 33.35 -8.47 13.16
C CYS A 218 32.72 -9.51 14.10
N GLN A 219 33.14 -10.78 14.01
CA GLN A 219 32.64 -11.86 14.86
C GLN A 219 32.91 -11.62 16.35
N ALA A 220 34.11 -11.12 16.68
CA ALA A 220 34.49 -10.76 18.04
C ALA A 220 33.68 -9.56 18.57
N ILE A 221 33.47 -8.53 17.73
CA ILE A 221 32.67 -7.35 18.09
C ILE A 221 31.20 -7.75 18.29
N MET A 222 30.60 -8.53 17.39
CA MET A 222 29.22 -9.02 17.56
C MET A 222 29.06 -9.84 18.83
N LYS A 223 30.04 -10.69 19.17
CA LYS A 223 30.04 -11.41 20.45
C LYS A 223 30.06 -10.45 21.64
N LYS A 224 30.92 -9.44 21.64
CA LYS A 224 30.99 -8.41 22.69
C LYS A 224 29.71 -7.59 22.77
N MET A 225 29.08 -7.33 21.63
CA MET A 225 27.79 -6.65 21.54
C MET A 225 26.60 -7.58 21.83
N GLY A 226 26.83 -8.86 22.14
CA GLY A 226 25.80 -9.83 22.53
C GLY A 226 24.90 -10.29 21.38
N TYR A 227 25.41 -10.35 20.15
CA TYR A 227 24.63 -10.78 18.99
C TYR A 227 24.90 -12.23 18.57
N HIS A 228 23.84 -12.96 18.27
CA HIS A 228 23.87 -14.16 17.44
C HIS A 228 24.04 -13.75 15.98
N ILE A 229 25.04 -14.32 15.30
CA ILE A 229 25.21 -14.12 13.85
C ILE A 229 24.41 -15.21 13.14
N THR A 230 23.43 -14.81 12.32
CA THR A 230 22.59 -15.73 11.54
C THR A 230 22.90 -15.64 10.06
N LEU A 231 23.18 -16.79 9.46
CA LEU A 231 23.40 -16.99 8.03
C LEU A 231 22.25 -17.86 7.47
N TYR A 232 22.50 -18.62 6.41
CA TYR A 232 21.50 -19.43 5.73
C TYR A 232 22.14 -20.63 5.04
N THR A 233 21.33 -21.65 4.77
CA THR A 233 21.69 -22.79 3.91
C THR A 233 20.78 -22.96 2.70
N LEU A 234 19.60 -22.33 2.69
CA LEU A 234 18.70 -22.31 1.54
C LEU A 234 18.69 -20.92 0.90
N VAL A 235 18.96 -20.85 -0.41
CA VAL A 235 19.08 -19.59 -1.16
C VAL A 235 18.15 -19.58 -2.36
N THR A 236 17.15 -18.72 -2.36
CA THR A 236 16.24 -18.59 -3.51
C THR A 236 16.81 -17.75 -4.65
N HIS A 237 17.86 -16.97 -4.38
CA HIS A 237 18.42 -15.97 -5.32
C HIS A 237 17.36 -14.98 -5.81
N ASP A 238 16.35 -14.71 -4.99
CA ASP A 238 15.22 -13.84 -5.32
C ASP A 238 15.64 -12.43 -5.79
N TYR A 239 16.72 -11.89 -5.22
CA TYR A 239 17.32 -10.62 -5.63
C TYR A 239 17.85 -10.57 -7.08
N LEU A 240 18.11 -11.71 -7.72
CA LEU A 240 18.46 -11.79 -9.14
C LEU A 240 17.22 -11.85 -10.06
N TYR A 241 16.05 -12.17 -9.49
CA TYR A 241 14.87 -12.61 -10.23
C TYR A 241 13.59 -11.84 -9.84
N ASP A 242 13.72 -10.58 -9.42
CA ASP A 242 12.58 -9.67 -9.14
C ASP A 242 11.94 -9.13 -10.44
N ASP A 243 11.66 -10.04 -11.37
CA ASP A 243 10.96 -9.80 -12.64
C ASP A 243 9.94 -10.91 -12.88
N PRO A 244 8.70 -10.61 -13.32
CA PRO A 244 7.65 -11.61 -13.55
C PRO A 244 8.07 -12.75 -14.50
N THR A 245 8.99 -12.51 -15.43
CA THR A 245 9.47 -13.49 -16.41
C THR A 245 10.61 -14.35 -15.87
N LEU A 246 11.31 -13.90 -14.83
CA LEU A 246 12.48 -14.59 -14.27
C LEU A 246 12.19 -15.28 -12.93
N ILE A 247 11.11 -14.90 -12.24
CA ILE A 247 10.78 -15.40 -10.89
C ILE A 247 10.64 -16.93 -10.82
N GLN A 248 10.37 -17.60 -11.94
CA GLN A 248 10.35 -19.05 -11.99
C GLN A 248 11.71 -19.66 -11.60
N THR A 249 12.83 -19.03 -11.94
CA THR A 249 14.17 -19.52 -11.55
C THR A 249 14.37 -19.50 -10.04
N ALA A 250 13.82 -18.52 -9.32
CA ALA A 250 13.87 -18.51 -7.85
C ALA A 250 13.00 -19.62 -7.24
N LYS A 251 11.83 -19.88 -7.84
CA LYS A 251 10.95 -20.99 -7.44
C LYS A 251 11.61 -22.34 -7.65
N ASP A 252 12.27 -22.53 -8.80
CA ASP A 252 12.99 -23.77 -9.12
C ASP A 252 14.16 -23.96 -8.16
N SER A 253 14.91 -22.89 -7.85
CA SER A 253 15.99 -22.91 -6.84
C SER A 253 15.49 -23.32 -5.46
N PHE A 254 14.31 -22.83 -5.06
CA PHE A 254 13.66 -23.23 -3.81
C PHE A 254 13.27 -24.71 -3.82
N VAL A 255 12.62 -25.19 -4.89
CA VAL A 255 12.19 -26.59 -5.05
C VAL A 255 13.39 -27.53 -4.94
N GLU A 256 14.45 -27.29 -5.71
CA GLU A 256 15.65 -28.13 -5.70
C GLU A 256 16.24 -28.26 -4.29
N GLN A 257 16.38 -27.14 -3.59
CA GLN A 257 16.95 -27.13 -2.24
C GLN A 257 16.01 -27.73 -1.19
N MET A 258 14.70 -27.59 -1.35
CA MET A 258 13.71 -28.23 -0.50
C MET A 258 13.69 -29.75 -0.66
N GLU A 259 13.79 -30.25 -1.89
CA GLU A 259 13.90 -31.69 -2.16
C GLU A 259 15.19 -32.27 -1.59
N LEU A 260 16.31 -31.56 -1.75
CA LEU A 260 17.60 -31.93 -1.13
C LEU A 260 17.50 -31.92 0.40
N ALA A 261 16.93 -30.85 0.98
CA ALA A 261 16.76 -30.73 2.42
C ALA A 261 15.92 -31.87 2.98
N LYS A 262 14.79 -32.20 2.34
CA LYS A 262 13.93 -33.33 2.72
C LYS A 262 14.66 -34.66 2.61
N ASN A 263 15.34 -34.93 1.50
CA ASN A 263 16.01 -36.21 1.26
C ASN A 263 17.18 -36.45 2.21
N LEU A 264 17.87 -35.38 2.61
CA LEU A 264 19.03 -35.43 3.50
C LEU A 264 18.69 -35.10 4.96
N SER A 265 17.41 -34.82 5.27
CA SER A 265 16.96 -34.35 6.59
C SER A 265 17.77 -33.15 7.09
N ILE A 266 18.04 -32.19 6.20
CA ILE A 266 18.75 -30.95 6.52
C ILE A 266 17.73 -29.90 6.94
N ASN A 267 17.92 -29.35 8.14
CA ASN A 267 17.04 -28.30 8.65
C ASN A 267 17.65 -26.95 8.30
N THR A 268 16.89 -26.11 7.61
CA THR A 268 17.46 -24.98 6.87
C THR A 268 16.93 -23.64 7.33
N VAL A 269 17.81 -22.65 7.30
CA VAL A 269 17.44 -21.23 7.32
C VAL A 269 17.47 -20.73 5.88
N ALA A 270 16.35 -20.20 5.41
CA ALA A 270 16.19 -19.69 4.05
C ALA A 270 16.35 -18.17 4.01
N ILE A 271 17.12 -17.65 3.06
CA ILE A 271 17.26 -16.21 2.81
C ILE A 271 16.35 -15.75 1.68
N ASN A 272 15.64 -14.63 1.92
CA ASN A 272 14.83 -13.89 0.96
C ASN A 272 14.86 -12.40 1.34
N HIS A 273 14.26 -11.53 0.51
CA HIS A 273 14.24 -10.08 0.72
C HIS A 273 12.81 -9.55 0.53
N ASP A 274 12.18 -9.05 1.59
CA ASP A 274 10.78 -8.58 1.54
C ASP A 274 10.61 -7.20 0.87
N ILE A 275 11.73 -6.56 0.53
CA ILE A 275 11.77 -5.34 -0.28
C ILE A 275 11.45 -5.59 -1.76
N LEU A 276 11.45 -6.85 -2.20
CA LEU A 276 11.24 -7.25 -3.59
C LEU A 276 9.78 -7.63 -3.85
N TYR A 277 9.25 -7.20 -4.99
CA TYR A 277 7.84 -7.39 -5.31
C TYR A 277 7.54 -8.87 -5.50
N GLN A 278 8.34 -9.54 -6.33
CA GLN A 278 8.14 -10.95 -6.65
C GLN A 278 8.36 -11.85 -5.42
N THR A 279 9.27 -11.49 -4.52
CA THR A 279 9.45 -12.25 -3.26
C THR A 279 8.18 -12.22 -2.41
N SER A 280 7.63 -11.03 -2.20
CA SER A 280 6.48 -10.83 -1.31
C SER A 280 5.16 -11.30 -1.89
N TYR A 281 4.91 -11.07 -3.19
CA TYR A 281 3.62 -11.35 -3.84
C TYR A 281 3.54 -12.68 -4.60
N ASN A 282 4.68 -13.35 -4.83
CA ASN A 282 4.73 -14.54 -5.69
C ASN A 282 5.51 -15.69 -5.05
N LEU A 283 6.80 -15.49 -4.79
CA LEU A 283 7.69 -16.54 -4.30
C LEU A 283 7.25 -17.05 -2.93
N THR A 284 6.87 -16.18 -1.99
CA THR A 284 6.51 -16.62 -0.64
C THR A 284 5.29 -17.54 -0.62
N ASN A 285 4.21 -17.21 -1.35
CA ASN A 285 3.05 -18.11 -1.47
C ASN A 285 3.48 -19.46 -2.05
N TYR A 286 4.29 -19.43 -3.11
CA TYR A 286 4.79 -20.65 -3.73
C TYR A 286 5.63 -21.50 -2.76
N MET A 287 6.53 -20.88 -1.98
CA MET A 287 7.33 -21.57 -0.98
C MET A 287 6.44 -22.27 0.06
N LEU A 288 5.46 -21.55 0.61
CA LEU A 288 4.55 -22.07 1.63
C LEU A 288 3.61 -23.16 1.08
N ASP A 289 3.09 -22.98 -0.14
CA ASP A 289 2.29 -24.00 -0.83
C ASP A 289 3.10 -25.27 -1.10
N TYR A 290 4.36 -25.12 -1.53
CA TYR A 290 5.22 -26.25 -1.84
C TYR A 290 5.65 -27.01 -0.57
N MET A 291 5.98 -26.31 0.52
CA MET A 291 6.22 -26.91 1.84
C MET A 291 4.99 -27.71 2.30
N LYS A 292 3.80 -27.13 2.17
CA LYS A 292 2.53 -27.80 2.48
C LYS A 292 2.27 -29.01 1.58
N PHE A 293 2.56 -28.91 0.28
CA PHE A 293 2.44 -30.00 -0.69
C PHE A 293 3.37 -31.17 -0.35
N LEU A 294 4.63 -30.87 0.02
CA LEU A 294 5.59 -31.89 0.44
C LEU A 294 5.26 -32.49 1.82
N ASN A 295 4.37 -31.86 2.58
CA ASN A 295 4.13 -32.13 3.99
C ASN A 295 5.45 -32.20 4.77
N TYR A 296 6.34 -31.24 4.49
CA TYR A 296 7.68 -31.18 5.05
C TYR A 296 8.11 -29.72 5.25
N GLY A 297 8.74 -29.44 6.39
CA GLY A 297 9.17 -28.11 6.75
C GLY A 297 8.02 -27.25 7.28
N THR A 298 7.97 -27.07 8.60
CA THR A 298 7.10 -26.06 9.22
C THR A 298 7.85 -24.73 9.25
N SER A 299 7.22 -23.67 8.74
CA SER A 299 7.80 -22.32 8.76
C SER A 299 7.77 -21.74 10.18
N VAL A 300 8.94 -21.63 10.79
CA VAL A 300 9.14 -21.14 12.17
C VAL A 300 10.05 -19.92 12.20
N THR A 301 10.17 -19.27 13.36
CA THR A 301 11.21 -18.24 13.59
C THR A 301 12.60 -18.88 13.67
N VAL A 302 13.67 -18.09 13.48
CA VAL A 302 15.06 -18.57 13.63
C VAL A 302 15.31 -19.04 15.05
N GLY A 303 14.84 -18.31 16.06
CA GLY A 303 14.96 -18.71 17.46
C GLY A 303 14.32 -20.08 17.73
N GLU A 304 13.09 -20.30 17.27
CA GLU A 304 12.42 -21.60 17.39
C GLU A 304 13.10 -22.71 16.58
N CYS A 305 13.59 -22.40 15.38
CA CYS A 305 14.43 -23.26 14.55
C CYS A 305 15.71 -23.71 15.30
N LEU A 306 16.24 -22.87 16.19
CA LEU A 306 17.44 -23.15 17.00
C LEU A 306 17.12 -23.66 18.41
N GLY A 307 15.85 -23.82 18.76
CA GLY A 307 15.44 -24.22 20.11
C GLY A 307 15.72 -23.16 21.18
N ASP A 308 15.84 -21.88 20.79
CA ASP A 308 16.03 -20.77 21.70
C ASP A 308 14.66 -20.20 22.14
N PRO A 309 14.38 -20.13 23.45
CA PRO A 309 13.14 -19.55 23.96
C PRO A 309 12.94 -18.08 23.54
N PRO A 310 11.70 -17.62 23.25
CA PRO A 310 11.42 -16.24 22.82
C PRO A 310 11.95 -15.13 23.72
N GLU A 311 12.07 -15.38 25.03
CA GLU A 311 12.66 -14.46 25.99
C GLU A 311 14.15 -14.14 25.74
N ASN A 312 14.87 -15.00 25.03
CA ASN A 312 16.29 -14.81 24.71
C ASN A 312 16.50 -14.03 23.39
N TRP A 313 15.45 -13.88 22.57
CA TRP A 313 15.55 -13.23 21.26
C TRP A 313 15.74 -11.72 21.34
N TYR A 314 15.45 -11.13 22.50
CA TYR A 314 15.44 -9.69 22.71
C TYR A 314 16.07 -9.31 24.05
N ARG A 315 16.68 -8.13 24.12
CA ARG A 315 17.10 -7.50 25.37
C ARG A 315 16.11 -6.43 25.78
N THR A 316 15.59 -6.56 27.00
CA THR A 316 14.76 -5.53 27.63
C THR A 316 15.59 -4.28 27.87
N ALA A 317 15.08 -3.13 27.47
CA ALA A 317 15.84 -1.89 27.52
C ALA A 317 15.15 -0.76 28.31
N GLY A 318 13.93 -1.00 28.81
CA GLY A 318 13.10 0.03 29.43
C GLY A 318 12.75 1.17 28.45
N GLY A 319 11.82 2.05 28.83
CA GLY A 319 11.53 3.27 28.06
C GLY A 319 10.51 3.18 26.92
N ALA A 320 9.80 2.06 26.73
CA ALA A 320 8.50 2.13 26.04
C ALA A 320 7.51 2.96 26.90
N PRO A 321 6.57 3.71 26.31
CA PRO A 321 5.46 4.27 27.07
C PRO A 321 4.78 3.11 27.84
N PRO A 322 4.45 3.27 29.12
CA PRO A 322 4.14 2.14 29.99
C PRO A 322 2.90 1.39 29.49
N ALA A 323 3.03 0.07 29.37
CA ALA A 323 1.95 -0.87 29.05
C ALA A 323 0.84 -0.96 30.12
N ALA A 324 0.87 -0.12 31.15
CA ALA A 324 0.01 -0.20 32.33
C ALA A 324 -1.40 0.40 32.18
N ALA A 325 -1.83 0.80 30.97
CA ALA A 325 -3.24 1.16 30.71
C ALA A 325 -4.06 -0.03 30.16
N LEU A 326 -3.45 -1.21 29.99
CA LEU A 326 -4.10 -2.43 29.54
C LEU A 326 -4.37 -3.33 30.73
N MET A 327 -5.65 -3.40 31.10
CA MET A 327 -6.29 -4.21 32.17
C MET A 327 -6.41 -3.52 33.53
N VAL A 328 -7.64 -3.08 33.87
CA VAL A 328 -8.45 -3.56 35.02
C VAL A 328 -9.77 -2.77 35.14
N GLN A 329 -10.87 -3.54 35.22
CA GLN A 329 -12.20 -3.27 35.82
C GLN A 329 -13.16 -2.22 35.22
N SER A 330 -14.22 -2.72 34.56
CA SER A 330 -15.55 -2.11 34.64
C SER A 330 -16.53 -3.08 35.30
N SER A 331 -16.66 -2.98 36.62
CA SER A 331 -17.88 -3.41 37.32
C SER A 331 -18.15 -2.44 38.46
N ARG A 332 -19.18 -1.59 38.30
CA ARG A 332 -20.21 -1.29 39.30
C ARG A 332 -21.20 -0.24 38.78
N LEU A 333 -22.48 -0.64 38.83
CA LEU A 333 -23.67 0.21 38.86
C LEU A 333 -23.62 1.21 40.02
N SER A 334 -24.18 2.41 39.80
CA SER A 334 -25.11 3.15 40.70
C SER A 334 -25.62 4.38 39.94
N LEU A 335 -26.88 4.43 39.50
CA LEU A 335 -28.06 4.87 40.25
C LEU A 335 -27.96 6.33 40.74
N VAL A 336 -28.56 7.26 39.99
CA VAL A 336 -29.11 8.51 40.55
C VAL A 336 -30.46 8.78 39.89
N LEU A 337 -31.46 8.97 40.74
CA LEU A 337 -32.86 9.22 40.43
C LEU A 337 -33.17 10.71 40.72
N LEU A 338 -34.12 11.23 39.95
CA LEU A 338 -35.03 12.38 40.18
C LEU A 338 -34.60 13.79 39.75
N GLY A 339 -35.48 14.35 38.91
CA GLY A 339 -35.61 15.79 38.65
C GLY A 339 -36.60 16.05 37.52
N PHE A 340 -37.91 16.01 37.81
CA PHE A 340 -38.97 16.48 36.90
C PHE A 340 -38.83 17.98 36.65
N GLY A 341 -38.97 18.41 35.39
CA GLY A 341 -39.07 19.81 35.02
C GLY A 341 -39.34 19.97 33.52
N SER A 342 -40.63 20.03 33.18
CA SER A 342 -41.13 20.31 31.83
C SER A 342 -40.80 21.72 31.39
N VAL A 343 -40.07 21.88 30.27
CA VAL A 343 -40.23 23.02 29.37
C VAL A 343 -40.13 22.51 27.95
N LEU A 344 -41.24 22.61 27.24
CA LEU A 344 -41.31 22.54 25.78
C LEU A 344 -40.46 23.67 25.22
N ASP A 345 -39.35 23.33 24.57
CA ASP A 345 -38.82 24.16 23.52
C ASP A 345 -38.43 23.31 22.32
N LYS A 346 -39.03 23.69 21.20
CA LYS A 346 -38.75 23.17 19.86
C LYS A 346 -37.30 23.48 19.52
N LEU A 347 -36.40 22.53 19.75
CA LEU A 347 -35.16 22.46 19.00
C LEU A 347 -35.36 21.43 17.90
N ALA A 348 -35.70 21.94 16.72
CA ALA A 348 -35.46 21.24 15.48
C ALA A 348 -33.97 20.86 15.47
N THR A 349 -33.70 19.56 15.63
CA THR A 349 -32.43 18.97 15.25
C THR A 349 -32.15 19.40 13.81
N PRO A 350 -31.01 20.02 13.49
CA PRO A 350 -30.69 20.26 12.11
C PRO A 350 -30.46 18.89 11.46
N VAL A 351 -31.32 18.55 10.51
CA VAL A 351 -31.15 17.39 9.64
C VAL A 351 -29.98 17.73 8.71
N PHE A 352 -28.75 17.47 9.16
CA PHE A 352 -27.59 17.47 8.29
C PHE A 352 -27.35 16.04 7.79
N ALA A 353 -27.11 15.94 6.48
CA ALA A 353 -26.78 14.77 5.66
C ALA A 353 -27.98 13.93 5.16
N ARG A 354 -28.34 14.12 3.89
CA ARG A 354 -28.90 13.04 3.08
C ARG A 354 -27.75 12.18 2.53
N SER A 355 -28.03 10.89 2.39
CA SER A 355 -27.09 9.81 2.65
C SER A 355 -26.25 9.38 1.45
N LEU A 356 -24.95 9.22 1.66
CA LEU A 356 -24.17 8.17 1.01
C LEU A 356 -25.00 6.88 0.94
N HIS A 357 -25.24 6.33 -0.25
CA HIS A 357 -25.90 5.02 -0.34
C HIS A 357 -24.83 3.94 -0.37
N ASP A 358 -24.67 3.26 0.76
CA ASP A 358 -23.86 2.05 0.85
C ASP A 358 -24.79 0.85 0.92
N ASN A 359 -24.53 -0.15 0.08
CA ASN A 359 -25.17 -1.47 0.06
C ASN A 359 -26.70 -1.51 0.27
N SER A 360 -27.44 -1.91 -0.78
CA SER A 360 -28.88 -2.14 -0.62
C SER A 360 -29.15 -3.39 0.22
N PRO A 361 -30.08 -3.33 1.21
CA PRO A 361 -30.46 -4.49 2.01
C PRO A 361 -31.12 -5.59 1.16
N GLU A 362 -31.56 -5.27 -0.06
CA GLU A 362 -32.13 -6.21 -1.03
C GLU A 362 -31.07 -6.94 -1.85
N CYS A 363 -29.80 -6.55 -1.75
CA CYS A 363 -28.71 -7.03 -2.60
C CYS A 363 -27.62 -7.68 -1.74
N ASP A 364 -27.18 -8.88 -2.13
CA ASP A 364 -26.02 -9.56 -1.54
C ASP A 364 -24.77 -9.31 -2.39
N CYS A 365 -24.95 -9.18 -3.71
CA CYS A 365 -23.89 -8.96 -4.68
C CYS A 365 -24.37 -8.05 -5.82
N TYR A 366 -23.43 -7.38 -6.46
CA TYR A 366 -23.66 -6.46 -7.56
C TYR A 366 -22.98 -6.97 -8.82
N VAL A 367 -23.61 -6.72 -9.95
CA VAL A 367 -23.04 -6.99 -11.28
C VAL A 367 -23.17 -5.75 -12.14
N THR A 368 -22.37 -5.75 -13.19
CA THR A 368 -22.34 -4.69 -14.18
C THR A 368 -22.80 -5.26 -15.52
N ASN A 369 -23.20 -4.41 -16.45
CA ASN A 369 -23.43 -4.80 -17.85
C ASN A 369 -22.14 -4.79 -18.68
N GLY A 370 -20.98 -4.77 -18.01
CA GLY A 370 -19.67 -4.71 -18.64
C GLY A 370 -19.26 -6.01 -19.32
N ARG A 371 -18.04 -6.04 -19.84
CA ARG A 371 -17.52 -7.21 -20.56
C ARG A 371 -17.09 -8.36 -19.65
N SER A 372 -17.03 -8.11 -18.34
CA SER A 372 -16.71 -9.12 -17.33
C SER A 372 -17.96 -9.63 -16.63
N SER A 373 -18.00 -10.93 -16.34
CA SER A 373 -19.01 -11.57 -15.49
C SER A 373 -18.69 -11.46 -13.99
N ALA A 374 -17.80 -10.53 -13.60
CA ALA A 374 -17.40 -10.34 -12.22
C ALA A 374 -18.57 -9.91 -11.33
N PHE A 375 -18.59 -10.47 -10.11
CA PHE A 375 -19.45 -10.04 -9.02
C PHE A 375 -18.67 -9.14 -8.07
N PHE A 376 -19.35 -8.10 -7.60
CA PHE A 376 -18.85 -7.17 -6.61
C PHE A 376 -19.67 -7.28 -5.33
N GLN A 377 -19.02 -7.19 -4.18
CA GLN A 377 -19.68 -7.36 -2.87
C GLN A 377 -20.22 -6.05 -2.31
N TYR A 378 -19.62 -4.93 -2.68
CA TYR A 378 -19.95 -3.62 -2.11
C TYR A 378 -20.45 -2.69 -3.21
N HIS A 379 -21.44 -1.88 -2.88
CA HIS A 379 -21.93 -0.76 -3.68
C HIS A 379 -21.85 0.52 -2.84
N ARG A 380 -21.41 1.61 -3.47
CA ARG A 380 -21.33 2.93 -2.88
C ARG A 380 -21.71 4.00 -3.90
N PHE A 381 -22.59 4.91 -3.50
CA PHE A 381 -23.04 6.02 -4.32
C PHE A 381 -22.91 7.36 -3.61
N TYR A 382 -22.17 8.28 -4.22
CA TYR A 382 -22.03 9.67 -3.80
C TYR A 382 -22.89 10.55 -4.71
N ASP A 383 -23.89 11.23 -4.15
CA ASP A 383 -24.75 12.15 -4.89
C ASP A 383 -24.49 13.60 -4.47
N PHE A 384 -23.96 14.40 -5.38
CA PHE A 384 -23.68 15.82 -5.15
C PHE A 384 -24.81 16.73 -5.65
N ARG A 385 -25.90 16.18 -6.18
CA ARG A 385 -27.04 16.95 -6.69
C ARG A 385 -27.95 17.48 -5.60
N ASP A 386 -27.96 16.84 -4.43
CA ASP A 386 -28.84 17.18 -3.29
C ASP A 386 -28.06 17.12 -1.96
N VAL A 387 -27.11 18.05 -1.77
CA VAL A 387 -26.28 18.13 -0.52
C VAL A 387 -26.87 19.04 0.57
N GLY A 388 -28.09 19.56 0.38
CA GLY A 388 -28.76 20.51 1.27
C GLY A 388 -28.40 21.98 1.00
N THR A 389 -29.38 22.88 1.10
CA THR A 389 -29.30 24.28 0.61
C THR A 389 -28.19 25.11 1.26
N ASP A 390 -27.89 24.89 2.54
CA ASP A 390 -26.91 25.68 3.29
C ASP A 390 -25.45 25.31 2.96
N SER A 391 -25.24 24.29 2.12
CA SER A 391 -23.92 23.80 1.69
C SER A 391 -23.61 24.09 0.23
N ILE A 392 -24.45 24.87 -0.46
CA ILE A 392 -24.35 25.12 -1.90
C ILE A 392 -23.96 26.58 -2.13
N TYR A 393 -22.90 26.83 -2.89
CA TYR A 393 -22.60 28.17 -3.38
C TYR A 393 -23.46 28.51 -4.60
N ASP A 394 -24.02 29.72 -4.64
CA ASP A 394 -24.78 30.23 -5.79
C ASP A 394 -23.86 30.82 -6.90
N HIS A 395 -22.60 31.07 -6.57
CA HIS A 395 -21.58 31.58 -7.48
C HIS A 395 -20.22 31.00 -7.11
N GLU A 396 -19.31 30.99 -8.08
CA GLU A 396 -17.94 30.49 -7.85
C GLU A 396 -17.23 31.31 -6.75
N PRO A 397 -16.48 30.65 -5.84
CA PRO A 397 -15.70 31.37 -4.84
C PRO A 397 -14.57 32.17 -5.50
N ALA A 398 -14.01 33.13 -4.75
CA ALA A 398 -12.88 33.93 -5.24
C ALA A 398 -11.71 33.04 -5.70
N ASN A 399 -10.99 33.50 -6.72
CA ASN A 399 -9.80 32.80 -7.21
C ASN A 399 -8.67 32.89 -6.18
N VAL A 400 -7.93 31.79 -6.02
CA VAL A 400 -6.72 31.75 -5.20
C VAL A 400 -5.60 32.46 -5.97
N THR A 401 -5.35 33.72 -5.60
CA THR A 401 -4.45 34.63 -6.33
C THR A 401 -3.13 34.91 -5.62
N SER A 402 -3.04 34.53 -4.35
CA SER A 402 -1.83 34.68 -3.55
C SER A 402 -1.24 33.31 -3.20
N PRO A 403 0.09 33.12 -3.31
CA PRO A 403 0.77 31.87 -2.96
C PRO A 403 0.90 31.66 -1.43
N GLN A 404 -0.12 32.00 -0.64
CA GLN A 404 -0.03 31.99 0.83
C GLN A 404 -0.13 30.55 1.39
N SER A 405 1.00 30.09 1.93
CA SER A 405 1.20 28.99 2.91
C SER A 405 0.44 27.68 2.67
N ASN A 406 1.14 26.70 2.08
CA ASN A 406 0.92 25.26 2.29
C ASN A 406 -0.53 24.74 2.10
N GLY A 407 -1.38 25.46 1.36
CA GLY A 407 -2.80 25.11 1.17
C GLY A 407 -3.64 25.11 2.45
N ASP A 408 -3.30 25.95 3.43
CA ASP A 408 -4.02 26.07 4.71
C ASP A 408 -5.29 26.95 4.62
N GLU A 409 -5.74 27.29 3.41
CA GLU A 409 -6.93 28.14 3.26
C GLU A 409 -8.21 27.42 3.68
N PRO A 410 -9.18 28.14 4.28
CA PRO A 410 -10.46 27.52 4.62
C PRO A 410 -11.22 27.14 3.34
N GLY A 411 -11.55 25.87 3.19
CA GLY A 411 -12.47 25.38 2.16
C GLY A 411 -13.92 25.83 2.42
N GLN A 412 -14.81 25.51 1.48
CA GLN A 412 -16.25 25.74 1.65
C GLN A 412 -16.76 25.03 2.92
N GLN A 413 -17.55 25.77 3.71
CA GLN A 413 -18.18 25.27 4.93
C GLN A 413 -19.48 24.52 4.59
N GLY A 414 -19.93 23.63 5.48
CA GLY A 414 -21.17 22.86 5.32
C GLY A 414 -20.88 21.40 5.02
N TYR A 415 -21.24 20.93 3.82
CA TYR A 415 -21.06 19.53 3.45
C TYR A 415 -19.58 19.12 3.39
N LEU A 416 -18.71 19.92 2.76
CA LEU A 416 -17.30 19.55 2.51
C LEU A 416 -16.40 19.51 3.76
N ASN A 417 -16.79 20.17 4.86
CA ASN A 417 -16.12 20.05 6.15
C ASN A 417 -16.90 19.21 7.16
N SER A 418 -17.99 18.57 6.74
CA SER A 418 -18.79 17.70 7.60
C SER A 418 -18.09 16.37 7.87
N THR A 419 -18.48 15.71 8.97
CA THR A 419 -18.05 14.34 9.26
C THR A 419 -18.52 13.34 8.20
N ALA A 420 -19.61 13.63 7.47
CA ALA A 420 -20.11 12.77 6.42
C ALA A 420 -19.15 12.75 5.22
N PHE A 421 -18.66 13.91 4.81
CA PHE A 421 -17.67 14.02 3.73
C PHE A 421 -16.29 13.50 4.17
N ALA A 422 -15.82 13.94 5.34
CA ALA A 422 -14.50 13.59 5.87
C ALA A 422 -14.35 12.09 6.21
N LYS A 423 -15.45 11.33 6.26
CA LYS A 423 -15.42 9.87 6.42
C LYS A 423 -14.87 9.18 5.17
N ASP A 424 -15.16 9.71 3.99
CA ASP A 424 -14.90 9.04 2.73
C ASP A 424 -13.88 9.77 1.86
N TRP A 425 -13.65 11.07 2.11
CA TRP A 425 -12.82 11.91 1.27
C TRP A 425 -11.85 12.79 2.06
N LYS A 426 -10.68 13.04 1.47
CA LYS A 426 -9.68 14.00 1.94
C LYS A 426 -9.34 14.97 0.82
N ILE A 427 -9.55 16.26 1.08
CA ILE A 427 -9.10 17.36 0.21
C ILE A 427 -7.60 17.57 0.47
N GLN A 428 -6.81 17.63 -0.60
CA GLN A 428 -5.37 17.81 -0.50
C GLN A 428 -4.96 19.27 -0.52
N ASN A 429 -3.84 19.56 0.15
CA ASN A 429 -3.26 20.90 0.28
C ASN A 429 -1.74 20.94 0.01
N TRP A 430 -1.16 19.87 -0.53
CA TRP A 430 0.26 19.83 -0.89
C TRP A 430 0.52 20.56 -2.22
N GLY A 431 1.79 20.85 -2.50
CA GLY A 431 2.21 21.55 -3.72
C GLY A 431 3.58 21.10 -4.22
N HIS A 432 3.93 21.55 -5.42
CA HIS A 432 5.21 21.26 -6.08
C HIS A 432 5.80 22.56 -6.63
N GLU A 433 7.05 22.87 -6.26
CA GLU A 433 7.73 24.04 -6.80
C GLU A 433 8.07 23.87 -8.28
N ARG A 434 8.33 24.98 -8.97
CA ARG A 434 8.80 24.92 -10.36
C ARG A 434 10.10 24.09 -10.45
N GLU A 435 10.10 23.07 -11.31
CA GLU A 435 11.24 22.19 -11.56
C GLU A 435 11.40 21.87 -13.06
N GLY A 436 12.41 22.50 -13.68
CA GLY A 436 12.80 22.17 -15.06
C GLY A 436 11.72 22.42 -16.12
N PRO A 437 11.85 21.79 -17.30
CA PRO A 437 10.92 21.94 -18.41
C PRO A 437 9.61 21.16 -18.24
N ASN A 438 9.59 20.12 -17.39
CA ASN A 438 8.40 19.29 -17.16
C ASN A 438 7.46 19.92 -16.12
N TYR A 439 7.99 20.69 -15.16
CA TYR A 439 7.22 21.50 -14.20
C TYR A 439 7.61 22.98 -14.31
N PRO A 440 7.31 23.66 -15.43
CA PRO A 440 7.69 25.06 -15.64
C PRO A 440 6.96 26.05 -14.72
N VAL A 441 5.90 25.59 -14.03
CA VAL A 441 5.06 26.39 -13.17
C VAL A 441 4.91 25.70 -11.81
N THR A 442 5.03 26.46 -10.72
CA THR A 442 4.69 26.00 -9.36
C THR A 442 3.22 25.60 -9.30
N VAL A 443 2.93 24.43 -8.73
CA VAL A 443 1.58 23.89 -8.54
C VAL A 443 1.25 23.89 -7.05
N GLN A 444 0.04 24.31 -6.69
CA GLN A 444 -0.43 24.29 -5.31
C GLN A 444 -1.87 23.79 -5.27
N MET A 445 -2.11 22.67 -4.58
CA MET A 445 -3.47 22.21 -4.28
C MET A 445 -4.07 23.12 -3.20
N SER A 446 -5.31 23.57 -3.39
CA SER A 446 -5.98 24.43 -2.41
C SER A 446 -7.38 23.90 -2.09
N PRO A 447 -7.76 23.82 -0.80
CA PRO A 447 -9.13 23.51 -0.41
C PRO A 447 -10.19 24.48 -0.95
N GLN A 448 -9.83 25.73 -1.25
CA GLN A 448 -10.76 26.69 -1.87
C GLN A 448 -11.12 26.34 -3.32
N ASN A 449 -10.36 25.45 -3.96
CA ASN A 449 -10.63 24.96 -5.29
C ASN A 449 -11.53 23.71 -5.30
N VAL A 450 -12.01 23.25 -4.14
CA VAL A 450 -13.01 22.19 -4.02
C VAL A 450 -14.27 22.79 -3.39
N PHE A 451 -15.38 22.82 -4.14
CA PHE A 451 -16.63 23.42 -3.69
C PHE A 451 -17.84 22.76 -4.33
N ILE A 452 -18.98 22.80 -3.64
CA ILE A 452 -20.29 22.47 -4.19
C ILE A 452 -20.91 23.74 -4.76
N LEU A 453 -21.25 23.69 -6.04
CA LEU A 453 -21.87 24.78 -6.78
C LEU A 453 -23.29 24.42 -7.19
N ARG A 454 -24.20 25.40 -7.15
CA ARG A 454 -25.54 25.25 -7.72
C ARG A 454 -25.42 25.01 -9.23
N ASN A 455 -26.11 24.00 -9.73
CA ASN A 455 -26.12 23.72 -11.15
C ASN A 455 -26.86 24.86 -11.88
N PRO A 456 -26.19 25.59 -12.79
CA PRO A 456 -26.83 26.70 -13.51
C PRO A 456 -27.90 26.24 -14.51
N GLU A 457 -27.80 25.00 -15.00
CA GLU A 457 -28.76 24.43 -15.97
C GLU A 457 -30.02 23.91 -15.28
N GLU A 458 -29.89 23.47 -14.03
CA GLU A 458 -30.99 22.95 -13.22
C GLU A 458 -30.83 23.43 -11.77
N SER A 459 -31.31 24.66 -11.50
CA SER A 459 -31.11 25.38 -10.23
C SER A 459 -31.56 24.66 -8.95
N SER A 460 -32.41 23.63 -9.09
CA SER A 460 -32.83 22.73 -8.01
C SER A 460 -31.76 21.70 -7.61
N THR A 461 -30.65 21.61 -8.34
CA THR A 461 -29.57 20.65 -8.13
C THR A 461 -28.23 21.36 -7.92
N SER A 462 -27.23 20.59 -7.47
CA SER A 462 -25.84 21.01 -7.33
C SER A 462 -24.86 20.02 -7.95
N HIS A 463 -23.57 20.32 -7.90
CA HIS A 463 -22.49 19.41 -8.25
C HIS A 463 -21.22 19.72 -7.45
N LEU A 464 -20.36 18.72 -7.26
CA LEU A 464 -19.00 18.92 -6.80
C LEU A 464 -18.17 19.53 -7.91
N THR A 465 -17.37 20.53 -7.60
CA THR A 465 -16.48 21.20 -8.56
C THR A 465 -15.05 21.20 -8.02
N LEU A 466 -14.12 20.74 -8.86
CA LEU A 466 -12.70 20.98 -8.72
C LEU A 466 -12.30 22.10 -9.69
N ARG A 467 -11.48 23.06 -9.25
CA ARG A 467 -11.00 24.19 -10.05
C ARG A 467 -9.49 24.22 -10.18
N SER A 468 -9.00 24.48 -11.38
CA SER A 468 -7.64 24.92 -11.65
C SER A 468 -7.65 26.37 -12.11
N TYR A 469 -6.86 27.24 -11.48
CA TYR A 469 -6.75 28.66 -11.81
C TYR A 469 -5.29 29.07 -12.01
N ARG A 470 -5.02 29.73 -13.14
CA ARG A 470 -3.69 30.20 -13.48
C ARG A 470 -3.42 31.60 -12.93
N ALA A 471 -2.78 31.66 -11.76
CA ALA A 471 -2.24 32.89 -11.22
C ALA A 471 -0.94 33.31 -11.93
N LYS A 472 -0.47 34.54 -11.64
CA LYS A 472 0.71 35.14 -12.29
C LYS A 472 1.99 34.31 -12.13
N HIS A 473 2.17 33.65 -10.98
CA HIS A 473 3.43 32.98 -10.61
C HIS A 473 3.29 31.48 -10.30
N PHE A 474 2.06 30.97 -10.19
CA PHE A 474 1.77 29.58 -9.88
C PHE A 474 0.42 29.18 -10.49
N THR A 475 0.10 27.89 -10.46
CA THR A 475 -1.25 27.38 -10.76
C THR A 475 -1.84 26.83 -9.47
N SER A 476 -3.00 27.36 -9.08
CA SER A 476 -3.77 26.80 -7.95
C SER A 476 -4.67 25.71 -8.49
N THR A 477 -4.53 24.48 -8.01
CA THR A 477 -5.20 23.28 -8.51
C THR A 477 -6.06 22.64 -7.42
N ALA A 478 -6.67 21.48 -7.69
CA ALA A 478 -7.44 20.72 -6.72
C ALA A 478 -7.22 19.22 -6.88
N GLU A 479 -7.21 18.52 -5.74
CA GLU A 479 -7.19 17.06 -5.65
C GLU A 479 -8.02 16.59 -4.46
N LEU A 480 -8.77 15.51 -4.70
CA LEU A 480 -9.59 14.83 -3.71
C LEU A 480 -9.24 13.34 -3.71
N GLU A 481 -8.86 12.81 -2.55
CA GLU A 481 -8.54 11.39 -2.38
C GLU A 481 -9.61 10.67 -1.56
N GLY A 482 -10.00 9.48 -2.01
CA GLY A 482 -10.88 8.58 -1.27
C GLY A 482 -10.15 7.90 -0.10
N LEU A 483 -10.83 7.79 1.05
CA LEU A 483 -10.31 7.15 2.25
C LEU A 483 -10.51 5.63 2.29
N GLN A 484 -11.28 5.08 1.35
CA GLN A 484 -11.37 3.63 1.11
C GLN A 484 -10.08 3.15 0.42
N ARG A 485 -9.04 2.82 1.20
CA ARG A 485 -7.70 2.44 0.71
C ARG A 485 -7.49 0.97 0.35
N ASN A 486 -8.57 0.19 0.30
CA ASN A 486 -8.51 -1.25 0.05
C ASN A 486 -9.44 -1.68 -1.09
N LEU A 487 -9.71 -0.79 -2.06
CA LEU A 487 -10.46 -1.14 -3.27
C LEU A 487 -9.67 -2.18 -4.05
N LEU A 488 -10.25 -3.34 -4.29
CA LEU A 488 -9.60 -4.40 -5.05
C LEU A 488 -10.60 -4.94 -6.07
N HIS A 489 -10.33 -4.71 -7.35
CA HIS A 489 -11.29 -4.90 -8.44
C HIS A 489 -12.55 -4.06 -8.21
N ALA A 490 -12.71 -3.01 -9.00
CA ALA A 490 -13.79 -2.06 -8.87
C ALA A 490 -14.36 -1.72 -10.25
N SER A 491 -15.63 -1.40 -10.28
CA SER A 491 -16.27 -0.79 -11.42
C SER A 491 -16.83 0.54 -10.96
N ILE A 492 -16.31 1.65 -11.51
CA ILE A 492 -16.54 3.02 -11.02
C ILE A 492 -17.09 3.87 -12.15
N ARG A 493 -18.18 4.59 -11.89
CA ARG A 493 -18.80 5.56 -12.81
C ARG A 493 -18.69 6.96 -12.23
N PHE A 494 -18.36 7.92 -13.08
CA PHE A 494 -18.32 9.34 -12.78
C PHE A 494 -19.24 10.05 -13.76
N HIS A 495 -20.30 10.69 -13.28
CA HIS A 495 -21.11 11.56 -14.11
C HIS A 495 -20.60 12.99 -14.00
N ALA A 496 -19.79 13.36 -14.98
CA ALA A 496 -18.92 14.51 -14.91
C ALA A 496 -18.83 15.25 -16.24
N ARG A 497 -18.33 16.48 -16.18
CA ARG A 497 -17.96 17.28 -17.34
C ARG A 497 -16.74 18.14 -17.03
N VAL A 498 -16.02 18.54 -18.08
CA VAL A 498 -14.90 19.48 -17.97
C VAL A 498 -15.20 20.73 -18.77
N ARG A 499 -15.01 21.91 -18.16
CA ARG A 499 -15.29 23.21 -18.81
C ARG A 499 -14.21 24.24 -18.50
N GLY A 500 -14.20 25.33 -19.28
CA GLY A 500 -13.28 26.46 -19.07
C GLY A 500 -12.07 26.42 -19.99
N ALA A 501 -10.93 26.91 -19.48
CA ALA A 501 -9.72 27.13 -20.25
C ALA A 501 -8.96 25.84 -20.59
N THR A 502 -8.13 25.91 -21.63
CA THR A 502 -7.20 24.85 -22.02
C THR A 502 -5.93 24.86 -21.16
N GLY A 503 -5.17 23.77 -21.19
CA GLY A 503 -3.88 23.63 -20.49
C GLY A 503 -3.97 22.97 -19.12
N VAL A 504 -4.98 22.12 -18.90
CA VAL A 504 -5.27 21.40 -17.66
C VAL A 504 -5.61 19.94 -17.95
N VAL A 505 -5.23 19.04 -17.03
CA VAL A 505 -5.61 17.63 -17.01
C VAL A 505 -6.66 17.42 -15.92
N ALA A 506 -7.81 16.89 -16.30
CA ALA A 506 -8.78 16.34 -15.36
C ALA A 506 -8.57 14.83 -15.26
N GLY A 507 -8.21 14.34 -14.08
CA GLY A 507 -7.94 12.93 -13.81
C GLY A 507 -9.00 12.33 -12.88
N MET A 508 -9.48 11.14 -13.26
CA MET A 508 -10.31 10.28 -12.41
C MET A 508 -9.70 8.88 -12.46
N PHE A 509 -9.08 8.45 -11.36
CA PHE A 509 -8.20 7.28 -11.41
C PHE A 509 -8.17 6.48 -10.11
N THR A 510 -7.82 5.20 -10.21
CA THR A 510 -7.44 4.40 -9.03
C THR A 510 -5.94 4.50 -8.83
N TYR A 511 -5.47 4.70 -7.61
CA TYR A 511 -4.05 4.89 -7.31
C TYR A 511 -3.60 4.07 -6.10
N LEU A 512 -2.35 3.61 -6.16
CA LEU A 512 -1.57 3.18 -5.01
C LEU A 512 -0.13 3.69 -5.14
N ASN A 513 0.44 3.56 -6.34
CA ASN A 513 1.73 4.08 -6.78
C ASN A 513 1.77 4.10 -8.32
N ASP A 514 2.86 4.63 -8.88
CA ASP A 514 3.10 4.80 -10.33
C ASP A 514 3.18 3.49 -11.15
N SER A 515 2.87 2.34 -10.55
CA SER A 515 2.76 1.05 -11.24
C SER A 515 1.45 0.33 -10.92
N GLN A 516 0.58 0.93 -10.13
CA GLN A 516 -0.70 0.38 -9.64
C GLN A 516 -1.78 1.45 -9.77
N GLU A 517 -1.93 1.93 -11.00
CA GLU A 517 -2.81 3.03 -11.34
C GLU A 517 -3.54 2.79 -12.68
N SER A 518 -4.83 3.16 -12.69
CA SER A 518 -5.69 3.11 -13.88
C SER A 518 -6.42 4.43 -14.03
N ASP A 519 -6.22 5.08 -15.17
CA ASP A 519 -6.56 6.47 -15.40
C ASP A 519 -7.70 6.68 -16.39
N ILE A 520 -8.50 7.71 -16.11
CA ILE A 520 -9.29 8.45 -17.09
C ILE A 520 -8.77 9.88 -17.08
N GLU A 521 -8.13 10.29 -18.18
CA GLU A 521 -7.53 11.62 -18.31
C GLU A 521 -8.17 12.40 -19.46
N ILE A 522 -8.73 13.56 -19.11
CA ILE A 522 -9.21 14.56 -20.08
C ILE A 522 -8.20 15.69 -20.10
N LEU A 523 -7.52 15.85 -21.23
CA LEU A 523 -6.62 16.97 -21.46
C LEU A 523 -7.40 18.07 -22.18
N THR A 524 -7.66 19.18 -21.49
CA THR A 524 -8.46 20.29 -22.02
C THR A 524 -7.88 20.98 -23.26
N ARG A 525 -6.62 20.70 -23.61
CA ARG A 525 -6.01 21.15 -24.86
C ARG A 525 -6.47 20.37 -26.09
N ASP A 526 -6.99 19.16 -25.88
CA ASP A 526 -7.44 18.29 -26.95
C ASP A 526 -8.87 18.63 -27.38
N PRO A 527 -9.30 18.14 -28.57
CA PRO A 527 -10.70 18.25 -28.97
C PRO A 527 -11.67 17.68 -27.91
N PRO A 528 -12.88 18.25 -27.75
CA PRO A 528 -13.90 17.80 -26.79
C PRO A 528 -14.34 16.34 -26.90
N ASN A 529 -14.04 15.67 -28.00
CA ASN A 529 -14.32 14.25 -28.23
C ASN A 529 -13.08 13.37 -28.04
N ARG A 530 -12.01 13.85 -27.41
CA ARG A 530 -10.76 13.09 -27.23
C ARG A 530 -10.46 12.88 -25.75
N ILE A 531 -10.14 11.64 -25.39
CA ILE A 531 -9.86 11.22 -24.02
C ILE A 531 -8.68 10.25 -23.98
N ARG A 532 -7.98 10.13 -22.84
CA ARG A 532 -6.92 9.15 -22.64
C ARG A 532 -7.25 8.19 -21.52
N TYR A 533 -6.91 6.92 -21.78
CA TYR A 533 -7.03 5.84 -20.82
C TYR A 533 -5.66 5.22 -20.63
N THR A 534 -5.20 5.17 -19.39
CA THR A 534 -3.83 4.76 -19.06
C THR A 534 -3.87 3.69 -17.96
N ASN A 535 -3.04 2.69 -18.10
CA ASN A 535 -2.63 1.85 -16.98
C ASN A 535 -1.13 2.08 -16.77
N GLN A 536 -0.74 2.51 -15.58
CA GLN A 536 0.65 2.85 -15.28
C GLN A 536 1.52 1.59 -15.10
N PRO A 537 2.84 1.66 -15.37
CA PRO A 537 3.57 2.84 -15.81
C PRO A 537 3.38 3.11 -17.31
N SER A 538 3.13 4.37 -17.67
CA SER A 538 3.05 4.82 -19.06
C SER A 538 4.41 5.14 -19.67
N VAL A 539 5.43 5.33 -18.84
CA VAL A 539 6.82 5.59 -19.23
C VAL A 539 7.72 4.52 -18.60
N GLY A 540 8.54 3.88 -19.42
CA GLY A 540 9.47 2.85 -18.99
C GLY A 540 10.65 3.44 -18.21
N SER A 541 11.42 2.57 -17.55
CA SER A 541 12.65 2.98 -16.87
C SER A 541 13.72 3.58 -17.79
N ASP A 542 13.57 3.41 -19.10
CA ASP A 542 14.39 3.99 -20.16
C ASP A 542 13.94 5.40 -20.58
N GLY A 543 12.85 5.91 -20.01
CA GLY A 543 12.28 7.22 -20.30
C GLY A 543 11.42 7.28 -21.56
N TRP A 544 11.13 6.14 -22.18
CA TRP A 544 10.27 6.05 -23.36
C TRP A 544 8.87 5.60 -23.00
N ASP A 545 7.89 6.02 -23.80
CA ASP A 545 6.51 5.56 -23.63
C ASP A 545 6.43 4.04 -23.73
N VAL A 546 5.74 3.42 -22.76
CA VAL A 546 5.48 1.99 -22.80
C VAL A 546 4.35 1.73 -23.80
N PRO A 547 4.59 0.95 -24.87
CA PRO A 547 3.57 0.68 -25.86
C PRO A 547 2.34 0.03 -25.24
N GLY A 548 1.16 0.63 -25.47
CA GLY A 548 -0.11 0.11 -24.98
C GLY A 548 -0.44 0.46 -23.53
N ALA A 549 0.42 1.17 -22.80
CA ALA A 549 0.12 1.64 -21.45
C ALA A 549 -0.89 2.79 -21.45
N SER A 550 -0.63 3.87 -22.20
CA SER A 550 -1.60 4.94 -22.48
C SER A 550 -2.19 4.81 -23.88
N SER A 551 -3.49 5.11 -24.02
CA SER A 551 -4.17 5.14 -25.31
C SER A 551 -5.07 6.35 -25.42
N GLU A 552 -4.92 7.06 -26.53
CA GLU A 552 -5.83 8.12 -26.94
C GLU A 552 -7.03 7.51 -27.66
N VAL A 553 -8.23 7.91 -27.26
CA VAL A 553 -9.50 7.40 -27.78
C VAL A 553 -10.40 8.56 -28.16
N GLU A 554 -11.07 8.41 -29.31
CA GLU A 554 -12.12 9.33 -29.75
C GLU A 554 -13.47 8.85 -29.22
N LEU A 555 -14.17 9.74 -28.53
CA LEU A 555 -15.52 9.52 -28.01
C LEU A 555 -16.51 9.45 -29.18
N PRO A 556 -17.40 8.45 -29.21
CA PRO A 556 -18.37 8.30 -30.28
C PRO A 556 -19.39 9.44 -30.23
N ALA A 557 -19.71 10.02 -31.39
CA ALA A 557 -20.73 11.07 -31.46
C ALA A 557 -22.08 10.58 -30.89
N PRO A 558 -22.81 11.42 -30.13
CA PRO A 558 -22.56 12.85 -29.88
C PRO A 558 -21.74 13.14 -28.61
N ILE A 559 -21.09 12.14 -28.00
CA ILE A 559 -20.44 12.28 -26.69
C ILE A 559 -19.23 13.23 -26.78
N VAL A 560 -19.24 14.28 -25.96
CA VAL A 560 -18.12 15.19 -25.74
C VAL A 560 -17.95 15.44 -24.25
N TRP A 561 -16.71 15.47 -23.76
CA TRP A 561 -16.43 15.60 -22.31
C TRP A 561 -16.78 16.99 -21.75
N THR A 562 -17.11 17.96 -22.60
CA THR A 562 -17.64 19.26 -22.19
C THR A 562 -19.09 19.20 -21.73
N ASP A 563 -19.82 18.18 -22.15
CA ASP A 563 -21.18 17.87 -21.69
C ASP A 563 -21.14 16.88 -20.53
N TRP A 564 -22.29 16.65 -19.89
CA TRP A 564 -22.42 15.66 -18.83
C TRP A 564 -22.29 14.24 -19.40
N VAL A 565 -21.17 13.59 -19.10
CA VAL A 565 -20.85 12.24 -19.57
C VAL A 565 -20.66 11.31 -18.39
N THR A 566 -21.18 10.09 -18.50
CA THR A 566 -20.90 9.01 -17.55
C THR A 566 -19.65 8.25 -17.99
N HIS A 567 -18.51 8.66 -17.46
CA HIS A 567 -17.24 7.96 -17.64
C HIS A 567 -17.19 6.76 -16.72
N ARG A 568 -16.72 5.61 -17.20
CA ARG A 568 -16.64 4.39 -16.39
C ARG A 568 -15.35 3.62 -16.62
N LEU A 569 -14.78 3.11 -15.53
CA LEU A 569 -13.68 2.16 -15.48
C LEU A 569 -14.17 0.86 -14.83
N ASP A 570 -14.07 -0.25 -15.54
CA ASP A 570 -14.17 -1.60 -15.01
C ASP A 570 -12.76 -2.16 -14.80
N TRP A 571 -12.32 -2.22 -13.55
CA TRP A 571 -11.09 -2.87 -13.15
C TRP A 571 -11.40 -4.26 -12.59
N THR A 572 -10.94 -5.27 -13.31
CA THR A 572 -11.04 -6.69 -12.98
C THR A 572 -9.63 -7.30 -12.90
N PRO A 573 -9.44 -8.54 -12.40
CA PRO A 573 -8.10 -9.08 -12.14
C PRO A 573 -7.13 -9.04 -13.33
N ASN A 574 -7.66 -9.17 -14.55
CA ASN A 574 -6.85 -9.30 -15.76
C ASN A 574 -7.10 -8.19 -16.79
N MET A 575 -8.05 -7.28 -16.52
CA MET A 575 -8.49 -6.32 -17.52
C MET A 575 -9.02 -5.04 -16.88
N SER A 576 -8.61 -3.90 -17.45
CA SER A 576 -9.25 -2.60 -17.28
C SER A 576 -10.05 -2.28 -18.54
N SER A 577 -11.35 -2.02 -18.40
CA SER A 577 -12.24 -1.67 -19.53
C SER A 577 -12.88 -0.30 -19.30
N TRP A 578 -12.83 0.55 -20.32
CA TRP A 578 -13.36 1.92 -20.24
C TRP A 578 -14.60 2.11 -21.09
N TYR A 579 -15.51 2.95 -20.59
CA TYR A 579 -16.79 3.26 -21.21
C TYR A 579 -17.11 4.75 -21.09
N ALA A 580 -17.92 5.26 -22.01
CA ALA A 580 -18.59 6.56 -21.91
C ALA A 580 -20.07 6.41 -22.27
N ASP A 581 -20.96 6.90 -21.40
CA ASP A 581 -22.43 6.74 -21.51
C ASP A 581 -22.86 5.30 -21.82
N GLY A 582 -22.20 4.35 -21.16
CA GLY A 582 -22.45 2.91 -21.32
C GLY A 582 -21.90 2.30 -22.62
N GLN A 583 -21.33 3.09 -23.53
CA GLN A 583 -20.66 2.60 -24.72
C GLN A 583 -19.24 2.17 -24.38
N TRP A 584 -18.85 0.96 -24.78
CA TRP A 584 -17.50 0.45 -24.62
C TRP A 584 -16.53 1.18 -25.54
N LEU A 585 -15.34 1.49 -25.03
CA LEU A 585 -14.32 2.26 -25.73
C LEU A 585 -13.00 1.51 -25.87
N LEU A 586 -12.50 0.93 -24.78
CA LEU A 586 -11.17 0.31 -24.76
C LEU A 586 -11.06 -0.76 -23.69
N ASP A 587 -10.30 -1.82 -23.98
CA ASP A 587 -9.81 -2.79 -23.01
C ASP A 587 -8.28 -2.73 -22.95
N LYS A 588 -7.71 -2.87 -21.75
CA LYS A 588 -6.27 -3.08 -21.54
C LYS A 588 -6.02 -4.23 -20.58
N GLU A 589 -5.09 -5.08 -20.94
CA GLU A 589 -4.54 -6.15 -20.08
C GLU A 589 -3.16 -5.77 -19.53
N TYR A 590 -2.47 -4.82 -20.17
CA TYR A 590 -1.21 -4.27 -19.69
C TYR A 590 -1.44 -3.33 -18.50
N GLY A 591 -0.55 -3.38 -17.51
CA GLY A 591 -0.53 -2.47 -16.36
C GLY A 591 -1.78 -2.52 -15.47
N VAL A 592 -2.66 -3.52 -15.65
CA VAL A 592 -3.88 -3.67 -14.82
C VAL A 592 -3.46 -3.74 -13.35
N PRO A 593 -3.96 -2.86 -12.48
CA PRO A 593 -3.60 -2.88 -11.07
C PRO A 593 -3.95 -4.23 -10.44
N ARG A 594 -3.06 -4.75 -9.60
CA ARG A 594 -3.20 -6.04 -8.91
C ARG A 594 -3.26 -5.88 -7.40
N LEU A 595 -2.88 -4.71 -6.90
CA LEU A 595 -2.89 -4.36 -5.48
C LEU A 595 -4.13 -3.55 -5.13
N PRO A 596 -4.55 -3.53 -3.85
CA PRO A 596 -5.63 -2.65 -3.43
C PRO A 596 -5.25 -1.18 -3.61
N SER A 597 -6.13 -0.43 -4.25
CA SER A 597 -5.95 0.99 -4.56
C SER A 597 -7.02 1.84 -3.86
N TYR A 598 -6.94 3.15 -4.05
CA TYR A 598 -7.97 4.10 -3.67
C TYR A 598 -8.35 4.99 -4.86
N LEU A 599 -9.48 5.68 -4.74
CA LEU A 599 -9.97 6.59 -5.78
C LEU A 599 -9.35 7.97 -5.62
N VAL A 600 -8.90 8.59 -6.71
CA VAL A 600 -8.43 9.97 -6.77
C VAL A 600 -9.16 10.74 -7.85
N LEU A 601 -9.52 11.98 -7.54
CA LEU A 601 -10.05 12.96 -8.48
C LEU A 601 -9.12 14.16 -8.44
N ASN A 602 -8.58 14.57 -9.59
CA ASN A 602 -7.75 15.77 -9.64
C ASN A 602 -8.06 16.62 -10.87
N LEU A 603 -7.70 17.90 -10.75
CA LEU A 603 -7.71 18.84 -11.85
C LEU A 603 -6.46 19.69 -11.72
N TRP A 604 -5.44 19.38 -12.50
CA TRP A 604 -4.09 19.91 -12.30
C TRP A 604 -3.47 20.44 -13.60
N SER A 605 -2.54 21.37 -13.43
CA SER A 605 -1.72 21.90 -14.52
C SER A 605 -0.39 22.39 -13.99
N ASN A 606 0.69 21.81 -14.52
CA ASN A 606 2.06 22.20 -14.23
C ASN A 606 2.68 23.07 -15.33
N GLY A 607 1.93 23.35 -16.41
CA GLY A 607 2.41 24.12 -17.56
C GLY A 607 3.33 23.35 -18.51
N GLY A 608 3.64 22.08 -18.20
CA GLY A 608 4.53 21.23 -19.00
C GLY A 608 3.83 20.64 -20.22
N ASP A 609 4.57 19.84 -20.99
CA ASP A 609 4.11 19.28 -22.27
C ASP A 609 2.93 18.33 -22.13
N TRP A 610 2.67 17.72 -20.96
CA TRP A 610 1.49 16.88 -20.75
C TRP A 610 0.23 17.71 -20.50
N SER A 611 0.24 18.54 -19.46
CA SER A 611 -0.94 19.33 -19.09
C SER A 611 -1.23 20.46 -20.08
N GLY A 612 -0.19 20.99 -20.72
CA GLY A 612 -0.23 22.22 -21.49
C GLY A 612 -0.16 23.46 -20.59
N ASN A 613 -0.05 24.63 -21.21
CA ASN A 613 0.12 25.89 -20.49
C ASN A 613 -1.19 26.70 -20.47
N MET A 614 -1.75 26.89 -19.27
CA MET A 614 -2.92 27.75 -19.08
C MET A 614 -2.58 29.23 -19.33
N SER A 615 -3.56 29.98 -19.85
CA SER A 615 -3.46 31.44 -19.98
C SER A 615 -3.55 32.13 -18.61
N LEU A 616 -2.79 33.20 -18.40
CA LEU A 616 -2.85 33.96 -17.14
C LEU A 616 -4.26 34.48 -16.87
N GLY A 617 -4.76 34.26 -15.65
CA GLY A 617 -6.10 34.68 -15.23
C GLY A 617 -7.23 33.77 -15.71
N SER A 618 -6.94 32.66 -16.38
CA SER A 618 -7.95 31.70 -16.82
C SER A 618 -8.18 30.59 -15.79
N ALA A 619 -9.36 29.97 -15.84
CA ALA A 619 -9.75 28.86 -14.98
C ALA A 619 -10.35 27.70 -15.80
N ALA A 620 -10.15 26.48 -15.33
CA ALA A 620 -10.82 25.27 -15.80
C ALA A 620 -11.47 24.54 -14.62
N TYR A 621 -12.48 23.72 -14.91
CA TYR A 621 -13.33 23.08 -13.91
C TYR A 621 -13.64 21.65 -14.30
N LEU A 622 -13.62 20.76 -13.31
CA LEU A 622 -14.18 19.40 -13.37
C LEU A 622 -15.40 19.41 -12.47
N ASP A 623 -16.59 19.34 -13.07
CA ASP A 623 -17.85 19.25 -12.34
C ASP A 623 -18.31 17.79 -12.30
N ILE A 624 -18.79 17.34 -11.15
CA ILE A 624 -19.22 15.95 -10.90
C ILE A 624 -20.56 15.97 -10.18
N GLN A 625 -21.60 15.43 -10.81
CA GLN A 625 -22.92 15.31 -10.19
C GLN A 625 -23.00 14.11 -9.24
N TRP A 626 -22.44 12.97 -9.64
CA TRP A 626 -22.46 11.77 -8.82
C TRP A 626 -21.36 10.78 -9.20
N ILE A 627 -21.03 9.90 -8.26
CA ILE A 627 -20.08 8.79 -8.42
C ILE A 627 -20.77 7.51 -7.95
N ASP A 628 -20.84 6.50 -8.81
CA ASP A 628 -21.44 5.19 -8.51
C ASP A 628 -20.37 4.11 -8.67
N MET A 629 -20.09 3.37 -7.60
CA MET A 629 -19.07 2.34 -7.60
C MET A 629 -19.54 1.03 -6.99
N VAL A 630 -19.19 -0.05 -7.67
CA VAL A 630 -19.24 -1.40 -7.11
C VAL A 630 -17.85 -1.98 -7.04
N PHE A 631 -17.52 -2.66 -5.95
CA PHE A 631 -16.15 -3.08 -5.71
C PHE A 631 -16.05 -4.27 -4.76
N ASN A 632 -14.90 -4.92 -4.78
CA ASN A 632 -14.49 -5.82 -3.69
C ASN A 632 -13.46 -5.12 -2.81
N LYS A 633 -13.30 -5.63 -1.59
CA LYS A 633 -12.34 -5.12 -0.59
C LYS A 633 -11.36 -6.23 -0.25
N SER A 634 -10.10 -5.88 0.01
CA SER A 634 -9.13 -6.82 0.56
C SER A 634 -9.31 -7.10 2.07
N GLY A 635 -10.35 -6.56 2.73
CA GLY A 635 -10.66 -6.75 4.16
C GLY A 635 -11.99 -6.06 4.61
N PRO A 636 -12.38 -6.10 5.90
CA PRO A 636 -13.64 -5.53 6.41
C PRO A 636 -13.81 -4.00 6.24
N ASP A 637 -15.05 -3.53 6.47
CA ASP A 637 -15.64 -2.25 6.00
C ASP A 637 -15.02 -0.95 6.54
N ASP A 638 -14.17 -1.01 7.55
CA ASP A 638 -13.55 0.16 8.17
C ASP A 638 -12.15 0.39 7.58
N GLY A 639 -12.07 1.35 6.65
CA GLY A 639 -10.89 2.21 6.62
C GLY A 639 -10.58 2.67 8.05
N TYR A 640 -9.31 2.70 8.41
CA TYR A 640 -8.82 2.89 9.78
C TYR A 640 -9.71 3.81 10.63
N LYS A 641 -10.45 3.27 11.60
CA LYS A 641 -11.12 4.10 12.62
C LYS A 641 -10.05 4.75 13.49
N LEU A 642 -9.87 6.06 13.30
CA LEU A 642 -9.19 6.93 14.23
C LEU A 642 -10.19 7.29 15.36
N ASP A 643 -9.76 7.20 16.62
CA ASP A 643 -10.49 7.85 17.70
C ASP A 643 -10.40 9.38 17.56
N GLY A 644 -11.17 10.12 18.37
CA GLY A 644 -11.20 11.60 18.36
C GLY A 644 -9.86 12.28 18.70
N ASN A 645 -8.77 11.52 18.86
CA ASN A 645 -7.39 11.96 19.05
C ASN A 645 -6.41 11.33 18.02
N GLY A 646 -6.90 10.70 16.94
CA GLY A 646 -6.04 10.19 15.87
C GLY A 646 -5.40 8.80 16.14
N LYS A 647 -5.85 8.02 17.13
CA LYS A 647 -5.34 6.65 17.38
C LYS A 647 -6.25 5.55 16.83
N LYS A 648 -5.63 4.53 16.22
CA LYS A 648 -6.28 3.39 15.54
C LYS A 648 -6.96 2.42 16.53
N LEU A 649 -8.25 2.13 16.32
CA LEU A 649 -8.96 1.03 17.01
C LEU A 649 -8.71 -0.31 16.27
N ARG A 650 -8.20 -1.32 17.00
CA ARG A 650 -7.90 -2.68 16.48
C ARG A 650 -9.18 -3.54 16.37
N ARG A 651 -9.37 -4.22 15.23
CA ARG A 651 -10.02 -5.55 15.20
C ARG A 651 -9.64 -6.40 13.97
N ASN A 652 -9.62 -7.72 14.21
CA ASN A 652 -9.10 -8.81 13.37
C ASN A 652 -9.65 -8.87 11.94
N ILE A 653 -8.75 -8.89 10.96
CA ILE A 653 -9.03 -9.10 9.53
C ILE A 653 -8.82 -10.59 9.22
N ASN A 654 -9.90 -11.35 9.11
CA ASN A 654 -9.86 -12.72 8.58
C ASN A 654 -9.78 -12.65 7.05
N PHE A 655 -8.60 -12.94 6.49
CA PHE A 655 -8.40 -13.26 5.07
C PHE A 655 -8.93 -14.65 4.75
N LEU A 656 -10.24 -14.76 4.68
CA LEU A 656 -10.85 -15.61 3.69
C LEU A 656 -11.65 -14.65 2.83
N GLY A 657 -11.29 -14.54 1.55
CA GLY A 657 -12.35 -14.35 0.58
C GLY A 657 -13.38 -15.41 0.93
N LYS A 658 -14.52 -15.00 1.51
CA LYS A 658 -15.66 -15.89 1.58
C LYS A 658 -15.78 -16.39 0.16
N ARG A 659 -15.55 -17.69 -0.06
CA ARG A 659 -16.27 -18.38 -1.12
C ARG A 659 -17.70 -17.94 -0.90
N SER A 660 -18.19 -17.04 -1.74
CA SER A 660 -19.58 -16.64 -1.73
C SER A 660 -20.33 -17.88 -2.16
N SER A 661 -20.67 -18.69 -1.18
CA SER A 661 -21.70 -19.70 -1.27
C SER A 661 -23.09 -19.03 -1.19
N HIS A 662 -23.17 -17.68 -1.20
CA HIS A 662 -24.38 -16.93 -0.83
C HIS A 662 -24.54 -15.57 -1.57
N CYS A 663 -24.23 -15.45 -2.88
CA CYS A 663 -24.81 -14.36 -3.70
C CYS A 663 -26.26 -14.75 -4.04
N HIS A 664 -27.17 -14.66 -3.07
CA HIS A 664 -28.56 -15.06 -3.30
C HIS A 664 -29.36 -13.96 -3.98
N ARG A 665 -29.07 -12.70 -3.71
CA ARG A 665 -29.77 -11.57 -4.29
C ARG A 665 -28.78 -10.75 -5.09
N VAL A 666 -28.85 -10.85 -6.41
CA VAL A 666 -27.91 -10.17 -7.31
C VAL A 666 -28.60 -8.95 -7.88
N CYS A 667 -27.95 -7.79 -7.76
CA CYS A 667 -28.45 -6.53 -8.28
C CYS A 667 -27.58 -6.01 -9.41
N ALA A 668 -28.21 -5.45 -10.44
CA ALA A 668 -27.53 -4.68 -11.46
C ALA A 668 -27.39 -3.22 -11.01
N VAL A 669 -26.26 -2.61 -11.31
CA VAL A 669 -26.04 -1.16 -11.10
C VAL A 669 -26.07 -0.35 -12.39
N ASP A 670 -25.92 -1.01 -13.54
CA ASP A 670 -26.02 -0.38 -14.84
C ASP A 670 -27.43 -0.50 -15.42
N SER A 671 -27.78 0.43 -16.32
CA SER A 671 -29.09 0.48 -16.98
C SER A 671 -30.28 0.49 -16.01
N VAL A 672 -30.06 1.04 -14.82
CA VAL A 672 -31.09 1.20 -13.78
C VAL A 672 -31.91 2.49 -14.02
N PRO A 673 -33.17 2.54 -13.57
CA PRO A 673 -34.02 3.72 -13.75
C PRO A 673 -33.50 4.99 -13.06
N THR A 674 -32.71 4.84 -12.00
CA THR A 674 -32.19 5.96 -11.20
C THR A 674 -30.78 5.62 -10.73
N ALA A 675 -29.81 6.46 -11.07
CA ALA A 675 -28.41 6.29 -10.66
C ALA A 675 -28.29 6.16 -9.13
N GLY A 676 -27.42 5.26 -8.66
CA GLY A 676 -27.25 4.98 -7.24
C GLY A 676 -28.31 4.10 -6.60
N PHE A 677 -29.30 3.61 -7.37
CA PHE A 677 -30.32 2.67 -6.92
C PHE A 677 -30.23 1.34 -7.69
N PRO A 678 -29.43 0.38 -7.19
CA PRO A 678 -29.30 -0.94 -7.80
C PRO A 678 -30.65 -1.66 -7.90
N VAL A 679 -30.87 -2.36 -9.02
CA VAL A 679 -32.09 -3.12 -9.28
C VAL A 679 -31.84 -4.60 -9.09
N LEU A 680 -32.68 -5.28 -8.30
CA LEU A 680 -32.60 -6.72 -8.11
C LEU A 680 -32.95 -7.47 -9.41
N ILE A 681 -32.01 -8.24 -9.94
CA ILE A 681 -32.17 -8.99 -11.20
C ILE A 681 -32.26 -10.51 -11.00
N SER A 682 -31.86 -11.03 -9.84
CA SER A 682 -31.96 -12.46 -9.53
C SER A 682 -32.11 -12.71 -8.04
N LYS A 683 -32.99 -13.66 -7.68
CA LYS A 683 -33.08 -14.29 -6.36
C LYS A 683 -32.72 -15.77 -6.54
N ALA A 684 -31.73 -16.27 -5.80
CA ALA A 684 -31.54 -17.69 -5.63
C ALA A 684 -32.84 -18.23 -5.04
N ALA A 685 -33.54 -19.03 -5.83
CA ALA A 685 -34.59 -19.87 -5.28
C ALA A 685 -33.94 -20.64 -4.13
N ARG A 686 -34.48 -20.50 -2.91
CA ARG A 686 -34.34 -21.57 -1.92
C ARG A 686 -34.52 -22.86 -2.70
N THR A 687 -33.69 -23.85 -2.45
CA THR A 687 -34.08 -25.24 -2.63
C THR A 687 -35.35 -25.46 -1.80
N MET A 688 -36.49 -25.03 -2.35
CA MET A 688 -37.74 -25.67 -2.10
C MET A 688 -37.49 -27.09 -2.58
N ARG A 689 -37.27 -28.01 -1.63
CA ARG A 689 -37.82 -29.35 -1.79
C ARG A 689 -39.25 -29.12 -2.26
N ASN A 690 -39.45 -29.35 -3.55
CA ASN A 690 -40.72 -29.20 -4.20
C ASN A 690 -41.71 -30.08 -3.41
N PRO A 691 -42.76 -29.54 -2.75
CA PRO A 691 -43.72 -30.37 -2.05
C PRO A 691 -44.45 -31.33 -2.99
N GLU A 692 -44.40 -31.08 -4.31
CA GLU A 692 -45.05 -31.89 -5.32
C GLU A 692 -44.29 -33.16 -5.73
N TRP A 693 -42.99 -33.29 -5.40
CA TRP A 693 -42.23 -34.51 -5.70
C TRP A 693 -42.26 -35.55 -4.57
N ILE A 694 -42.60 -35.14 -3.35
CA ILE A 694 -42.84 -36.08 -2.23
C ILE A 694 -44.23 -36.71 -2.33
N LEU A 695 -45.21 -36.03 -2.96
CA LEU A 695 -46.54 -36.59 -3.21
C LEU A 695 -46.55 -37.61 -4.37
N MET A 696 -45.71 -37.44 -5.40
CA MET A 696 -45.59 -38.41 -6.51
C MET A 696 -44.76 -39.66 -6.17
N CYS A 697 -43.80 -39.58 -5.24
CA CYS A 697 -43.08 -40.78 -4.78
C CYS A 697 -43.87 -41.61 -3.75
N ILE A 698 -44.87 -41.04 -3.08
CA ILE A 698 -45.75 -41.78 -2.15
C ILE A 698 -46.98 -42.35 -2.86
N LEU A 699 -47.48 -41.74 -3.95
CA LEU A 699 -48.54 -42.35 -4.79
C LEU A 699 -48.01 -43.34 -5.84
N GLY A 700 -46.76 -43.23 -6.28
CA GLY A 700 -46.15 -44.16 -7.26
C GLY A 700 -45.80 -45.55 -6.70
N LEU A 701 -45.73 -45.70 -5.38
CA LEU A 701 -45.42 -46.97 -4.69
C LEU A 701 -46.66 -47.70 -4.14
N MET A 702 -47.88 -47.18 -4.38
CA MET A 702 -49.14 -47.86 -4.02
C MET A 702 -49.98 -48.35 -5.21
N LEU A 703 -49.51 -48.23 -6.45
CA LEU A 703 -50.26 -48.64 -7.65
C LEU A 703 -49.53 -49.62 -8.59
N ALA A 704 -48.52 -50.33 -8.10
CA ALA A 704 -47.82 -51.38 -8.85
C ALA A 704 -47.93 -52.78 -8.19
N SER A 705 -49.04 -53.06 -7.51
CA SER A 705 -49.26 -54.38 -6.90
C SER A 705 -50.72 -54.81 -6.83
N VAL A 706 -51.53 -54.61 -7.87
CA VAL A 706 -52.71 -55.45 -8.16
C VAL A 706 -53.00 -55.39 -9.65
N SER A 707 -52.79 -56.48 -10.39
CA SER A 707 -53.63 -56.95 -11.53
C SER A 707 -52.86 -57.98 -12.37
N PHE A 708 -52.82 -59.22 -11.91
CA PHE A 708 -52.72 -60.41 -12.76
C PHE A 708 -53.28 -61.61 -11.99
N VAL A 709 -54.61 -61.80 -12.01
CA VAL A 709 -55.30 -63.10 -11.84
C VAL A 709 -56.69 -63.01 -12.49
N ASN A 710 -56.96 -63.89 -13.47
CA ASN A 710 -58.23 -64.31 -14.09
C ASN A 710 -58.97 -63.26 -14.97
N VAL A 711 -59.32 -63.50 -16.24
CA VAL A 711 -59.77 -64.72 -16.97
C VAL A 711 -59.24 -64.69 -18.40
#